data_AF-A0A1E7J5M1-F1
#
_entry.id   AF-A0A1E7J5M1-F1
#
_cell.length_a   1.000
_cell.length_b   1.000
_cell.length_c   1.000
_cell.angle_alpha   90.00
_cell.angle_beta   90.00
_cell.angle_gamma   90.00
#
_symmetry.space_group_name_H-M   'P 1'
#
loop_
_entity.id
_entity.type
_entity.pdbx_description
1 polymer ?
#
loop_
_entity_poly.entity_id
_entity_poly.type
_entity_poly.pdbx_seq_one_letter_code
_entity_poly.pdbx_strand_id
1 'polypeptide(L)'
;MEYIRFFATVDNEDVALVGGKNASLGEMYQHLAHLGVSVPNGFSTTRDAYTLLLSQNNLSGRIESIIGELDVEDVTRLQSCGKAVRELILSEGLPAELEIEIIKAYTRLSDEYGEKEIDVAVRSSATAEDLPDASFAGQQESYLNIRGAHSLLLHIKRCFSSLFTDRAISYRHSRGFDHRKVALCVGVQKMVRSDLSCSGVMFTLDTQSGNDNVIMINGVFGLGENIVGGRVNPDEFYVFKPTLKEDKTAIIKRLLGSKEMKMIYDEKSKTLNVSTTSDERARFTLSDDQIETLAHHALAIEEHYGVPMDIEWAMDGDNRNIYIVQARPETVHSRRLTSKRANIIEKYRLLEDTSKRTRLLTGRAIGEKIGVGVVKVIRDLSEASRFEAGQVLVTDITDPDWEPLMKKASAVVTSKGGRTCHAAIVAREIGVTAIVGTSKAMELLQDGMEVTVCCAEGEEGHVYEGRVDFKLESIDLKDLEEPKTKLLMNVGNPEKALALALIPNQGVGLARMEFIINNHIKAHPMALYDMYQGRFVKDSEQIGQLMQGFSDPKAFFIDELSAGIGMIAAAFYPNPVIVRTSDFKSNEYKHMPGGEAYEKDEENPMIGFRGASRYYSEAYKEAFKWECEALKKVRDDMGLTNVKLMLPFVRTPDEGRRVIAIMNEMGLIQGKNDLEIYAMCEIPSNVIFADEFLKVFDGYSIGSNDLTQLTLGVDRDSTLVAHIFDERNEAVKRMLKMAIDACKKAGKYIGICGQAPSDYPEITEFLVENGIDSISLNPDSVLKMRQVVVEIEKHL
;
A
#
# COMPACT_ATOMS: atom_id res chain seq x y z
N MET A 1 33.10 31.30 -2.00
CA MET A 1 32.46 30.38 -2.95
C MET A 1 31.20 31.08 -3.37
N GLU A 2 31.22 31.70 -4.53
CA GLU A 2 30.10 32.44 -5.08
C GLU A 2 29.05 31.47 -5.64
N TYR A 3 29.51 30.44 -6.36
CA TYR A 3 28.68 29.55 -7.18
C TYR A 3 28.32 28.23 -6.48
N ILE A 4 28.95 27.92 -5.35
CA ILE A 4 28.75 26.69 -4.58
C ILE A 4 28.20 27.02 -3.18
N ARG A 5 27.27 26.18 -2.69
CA ARG A 5 26.78 26.19 -1.30
C ARG A 5 26.82 24.80 -0.71
N PHE A 6 27.24 24.68 0.56
CA PHE A 6 27.21 23.39 1.27
C PHE A 6 25.82 23.16 1.86
N PHE A 7 25.42 21.90 2.06
CA PHE A 7 24.13 21.58 2.69
C PHE A 7 23.97 22.19 4.08
N ALA A 8 25.08 22.35 4.81
CA ALA A 8 25.13 23.06 6.09
C ALA A 8 24.83 24.58 6.02
N THR A 9 24.55 25.13 4.83
CA THR A 9 24.38 26.58 4.60
C THR A 9 23.15 26.92 3.75
N VAL A 10 22.28 25.93 3.48
CA VAL A 10 21.07 26.12 2.67
C VAL A 10 19.90 25.39 3.30
N ASP A 11 18.70 25.94 3.13
CA ASP A 11 17.46 25.40 3.68
C ASP A 11 16.30 25.56 2.68
N ASN A 12 15.06 25.30 3.09
CA ASN A 12 13.88 25.41 2.23
C ASN A 12 13.58 26.84 1.73
N GLU A 13 14.20 27.89 2.30
CA GLU A 13 14.08 29.25 1.77
C GLU A 13 14.95 29.45 0.51
N ASP A 14 15.94 28.59 0.29
CA ASP A 14 16.91 28.66 -0.82
C ASP A 14 16.50 27.87 -2.08
N VAL A 15 15.25 27.43 -2.21
CA VAL A 15 14.76 26.67 -3.39
C VAL A 15 15.05 27.39 -4.71
N ALA A 16 14.91 28.72 -4.74
CA ALA A 16 15.20 29.52 -5.93
C ALA A 16 16.70 29.60 -6.27
N LEU A 17 17.58 29.32 -5.30
CA LEU A 17 19.03 29.38 -5.43
C LEU A 17 19.65 28.02 -5.76
N VAL A 18 19.24 26.94 -5.10
CA VAL A 18 19.86 25.60 -5.22
C VAL A 18 18.93 24.51 -5.75
N GLY A 19 17.67 24.85 -6.03
CA GLY A 19 16.65 23.88 -6.42
C GLY A 19 16.05 23.13 -5.23
N GLY A 20 14.89 22.53 -5.48
CA GLY A 20 14.05 21.90 -4.46
C GLY A 20 14.71 20.81 -3.63
N LYS A 21 15.22 19.78 -4.30
CA LYS A 21 15.93 18.65 -3.65
C LYS A 21 17.11 19.09 -2.79
N ASN A 22 17.94 20.02 -3.28
CA ASN A 22 19.12 20.45 -2.53
C ASN A 22 18.75 21.32 -1.32
N ALA A 23 17.71 22.15 -1.45
CA ALA A 23 17.14 22.93 -0.35
C ALA A 23 16.61 21.99 0.74
N SER A 24 15.81 20.98 0.36
CA SER A 24 15.30 19.95 1.29
C SER A 24 16.42 19.14 1.96
N LEU A 25 17.49 18.79 1.23
CA LEU A 25 18.66 18.13 1.82
C LEU A 25 19.36 19.00 2.87
N GLY A 26 19.53 20.30 2.57
CA GLY A 26 20.10 21.25 3.51
C GLY A 26 19.21 21.48 4.73
N GLU A 27 17.90 21.61 4.53
CA GLU A 27 16.89 21.70 5.60
C GLU A 27 17.04 20.53 6.58
N MET A 28 17.00 19.30 6.07
CA MET A 28 17.12 18.11 6.91
C MET A 28 18.48 18.02 7.59
N TYR A 29 19.56 18.35 6.88
CA TYR A 29 20.92 18.32 7.42
C TYR A 29 21.09 19.29 8.60
N GLN A 30 20.51 20.50 8.50
CA GLN A 30 20.60 21.52 9.54
C GLN A 30 19.64 21.29 10.70
N HIS A 31 18.40 20.90 10.40
CA HIS A 31 17.31 20.94 11.36
C HIS A 31 16.91 19.58 11.93
N LEU A 32 17.19 18.45 11.27
CA LEU A 32 16.71 17.14 11.73
C LEU A 32 17.79 16.24 12.36
N ALA A 33 19.07 16.62 12.30
CA ALA A 33 20.15 15.85 12.89
C ALA A 33 19.97 15.59 14.40
N HIS A 34 19.41 16.55 15.13
CA HIS A 34 19.13 16.43 16.57
C HIS A 34 17.96 15.46 16.88
N LEU A 35 17.14 15.12 15.88
CA LEU A 35 16.05 14.14 15.95
C LEU A 35 16.49 12.76 15.43
N GLY A 36 17.79 12.55 15.22
CA GLY A 36 18.37 11.28 14.76
C GLY A 36 18.46 11.13 13.24
N VAL A 37 17.79 12.00 12.46
CA VAL A 37 17.79 11.93 11.00
C VAL A 37 19.18 12.28 10.47
N SER A 38 19.85 11.30 9.87
CA SER A 38 21.18 11.45 9.31
C SER A 38 21.12 11.67 7.80
N VAL A 39 21.70 12.76 7.31
CA VAL A 39 21.81 13.08 5.87
C VAL A 39 23.29 13.07 5.47
N PRO A 40 23.70 12.38 4.39
CA PRO A 40 25.08 12.44 3.92
C PRO A 40 25.43 13.87 3.49
N ASN A 41 26.60 14.35 3.90
CA ASN A 41 27.02 15.71 3.61
C ASN A 41 27.35 15.89 2.12
N GLY A 42 27.34 17.14 1.69
CA GLY A 42 27.55 17.50 0.29
C GLY A 42 27.45 19.00 0.06
N PHE A 43 27.45 19.36 -1.22
CA PHE A 43 27.30 20.73 -1.68
C PHE A 43 26.48 20.77 -2.96
N SER A 44 25.97 21.95 -3.30
CA SER A 44 25.19 22.21 -4.50
C SER A 44 25.80 23.33 -5.32
N THR A 45 25.71 23.22 -6.64
CA THR A 45 25.85 24.37 -7.53
C THR A 45 24.62 25.26 -7.46
N THR A 46 24.81 26.56 -7.59
CA THR A 46 23.72 27.54 -7.55
C THR A 46 23.14 27.81 -8.94
N ARG A 47 21.95 28.42 -9.00
CA ARG A 47 21.36 28.99 -10.20
C ARG A 47 22.33 29.90 -10.97
N ASP A 48 23.12 30.68 -10.25
CA ASP A 48 24.05 31.63 -10.85
C ASP A 48 25.22 30.90 -11.54
N ALA A 49 25.61 29.72 -11.03
CA ALA A 49 26.55 28.82 -11.71
C ALA A 49 26.04 28.36 -13.08
N TYR A 50 24.75 28.02 -13.15
CA TYR A 50 24.10 27.62 -14.39
C TYR A 50 23.98 28.80 -15.37
N THR A 51 23.67 29.99 -14.84
CA THR A 51 23.57 31.23 -15.63
C THR A 51 24.93 31.62 -16.21
N LEU A 52 26.01 31.45 -15.44
CA LEU A 52 27.39 31.67 -15.90
C LEU A 52 27.72 30.76 -17.09
N LEU A 53 27.42 29.46 -16.99
CA LEU A 53 27.59 28.52 -18.10
C LEU A 53 26.81 28.96 -19.36
N LEU A 54 25.55 29.36 -19.21
CA LEU A 54 24.72 29.78 -20.35
C LEU A 54 25.17 31.09 -20.99
N SER A 55 25.83 31.97 -20.23
CA SER A 55 26.38 33.23 -20.74
C SER A 55 27.64 33.04 -21.57
N GLN A 56 28.38 31.94 -21.31
CA GLN A 56 29.62 31.62 -22.02
C GLN A 56 29.33 31.30 -23.48
N ASN A 57 30.14 31.87 -24.39
CA ASN A 57 30.06 31.63 -25.84
C ASN A 57 28.64 31.81 -26.45
N ASN A 58 27.81 32.67 -25.85
CA ASN A 58 26.41 32.89 -26.23
C ASN A 58 25.60 31.58 -26.33
N LEU A 59 25.85 30.66 -25.40
CA LEU A 59 25.18 29.35 -25.37
C LEU A 59 23.65 29.50 -25.28
N SER A 60 23.16 30.44 -24.47
CA SER A 60 21.72 30.74 -24.34
C SER A 60 21.06 31.05 -25.70
N GLY A 61 21.65 31.94 -26.51
CA GLY A 61 21.07 32.31 -27.81
C GLY A 61 21.12 31.16 -28.84
N ARG A 62 22.14 30.30 -28.75
CA ARG A 62 22.26 29.11 -29.62
C ARG A 62 21.22 28.05 -29.27
N ILE A 63 20.94 27.84 -27.99
CA ILE A 63 19.87 26.96 -27.52
C ILE A 63 18.50 27.47 -28.00
N GLU A 64 18.27 28.79 -27.91
CA GLU A 64 17.03 29.41 -28.38
C GLU A 64 16.80 29.21 -29.88
N SER A 65 17.85 29.32 -30.69
CA SER A 65 17.75 29.04 -32.13
C SER A 65 17.36 27.58 -32.46
N ILE A 66 17.58 26.64 -31.54
CA ILE A 66 17.24 25.22 -31.72
C ILE A 66 15.81 24.92 -31.23
N ILE A 67 15.39 25.54 -30.11
CA ILE A 67 14.11 25.23 -29.43
C ILE A 67 12.98 26.22 -29.79
N GLY A 68 13.28 27.44 -30.24
CA GLY A 68 12.31 28.54 -30.34
C GLY A 68 11.10 28.28 -31.24
N GLU A 69 11.21 27.40 -32.23
CA GLU A 69 10.12 26.98 -33.14
C GLU A 69 9.74 25.50 -32.98
N LEU A 70 10.08 24.88 -31.85
CA LEU A 70 9.81 23.46 -31.62
C LEU A 70 8.34 23.22 -31.31
N ASP A 71 7.67 22.46 -32.17
CA ASP A 71 6.41 21.80 -31.84
C ASP A 71 6.72 20.54 -31.00
N VAL A 72 6.30 20.55 -29.73
CA VAL A 72 6.55 19.44 -28.80
C VAL A 72 5.68 18.21 -29.05
N GLU A 73 4.63 18.34 -29.86
CA GLU A 73 3.81 17.20 -30.28
C GLU A 73 4.46 16.39 -31.41
N ASP A 74 5.44 16.97 -32.12
CA ASP A 74 6.31 16.27 -33.06
C ASP A 74 7.46 15.60 -32.28
N VAL A 75 7.23 14.34 -31.88
CA VAL A 75 8.19 13.53 -31.11
C VAL A 75 9.55 13.42 -31.81
N THR A 76 9.57 13.27 -33.14
CA THR A 76 10.83 13.13 -33.89
C THR A 76 11.63 14.42 -33.87
N ARG A 77 10.96 15.57 -34.05
CA ARG A 77 11.62 16.88 -33.98
C ARG A 77 12.08 17.20 -32.56
N LEU A 78 11.26 16.89 -31.55
CA LEU A 78 11.60 17.02 -30.12
C LEU A 78 12.89 16.27 -29.78
N GLN A 79 13.01 15.00 -30.17
CA GLN A 79 14.22 14.19 -29.96
C GLN A 79 15.45 14.80 -30.63
N SER A 80 15.31 15.26 -31.88
CA SER A 80 16.43 15.85 -32.62
C SER A 80 16.93 17.17 -32.00
N CYS A 81 16.01 18.06 -31.61
CA CYS A 81 16.31 19.34 -30.98
C CYS A 81 16.89 19.15 -29.57
N GLY A 82 16.27 18.29 -28.76
CA GLY A 82 16.77 17.96 -27.43
C GLY A 82 18.19 17.41 -27.47
N LYS A 83 18.46 16.44 -28.37
CA LYS A 83 19.81 15.90 -28.56
C LYS A 83 20.82 16.96 -28.98
N ALA A 84 20.48 17.80 -29.95
CA ALA A 84 21.37 18.86 -30.43
C ALA A 84 21.76 19.85 -29.31
N VAL A 85 20.81 20.21 -28.43
CA VAL A 85 21.08 21.08 -27.28
C VAL A 85 21.96 20.38 -26.23
N ARG A 86 21.72 19.09 -25.95
CA ARG A 86 22.56 18.33 -25.01
C ARG A 86 24.01 18.22 -25.51
N GLU A 87 24.20 17.87 -26.78
CA GLU A 87 25.54 17.80 -27.40
C GLU A 87 26.24 19.17 -27.39
N LEU A 88 25.48 20.24 -27.65
CA LEU A 88 25.97 21.60 -27.59
C LEU A 88 26.52 21.94 -26.19
N ILE A 89 25.74 21.71 -25.12
CA ILE A 89 26.17 21.95 -23.73
C ILE A 89 27.39 21.09 -23.37
N LEU A 90 27.41 19.82 -23.80
CA LEU A 90 28.53 18.91 -23.52
C LEU A 90 29.81 19.30 -24.26
N SER A 91 29.72 19.97 -25.42
CA SER A 91 30.87 20.43 -26.18
C SER A 91 31.57 21.65 -25.60
N GLU A 92 30.85 22.49 -24.84
CA GLU A 92 31.39 23.70 -24.19
C GLU A 92 32.13 23.37 -22.89
N GLY A 93 33.26 24.02 -22.59
CA GLY A 93 33.94 23.87 -21.29
C GLY A 93 33.13 24.48 -20.14
N LEU A 94 33.32 23.99 -18.90
CA LEU A 94 32.82 24.75 -17.74
C LEU A 94 33.59 26.07 -17.62
N PRO A 95 32.96 27.16 -17.15
CA PRO A 95 33.68 28.37 -16.78
C PRO A 95 34.80 28.06 -15.79
N ALA A 96 36.00 28.62 -16.01
CA ALA A 96 37.18 28.31 -15.18
C ALA A 96 36.95 28.62 -13.69
N GLU A 97 36.22 29.71 -13.39
CA GLU A 97 35.85 30.11 -12.04
C GLU A 97 34.97 29.05 -11.36
N LEU A 98 33.99 28.50 -12.08
CA LEU A 98 33.11 27.44 -11.59
C LEU A 98 33.88 26.13 -11.37
N GLU A 99 34.78 25.76 -12.30
CA GLU A 99 35.62 24.57 -12.16
C GLU A 99 36.49 24.64 -10.90
N ILE A 100 37.14 25.79 -10.64
CA ILE A 100 37.96 26.00 -9.45
C ILE A 100 37.13 25.86 -8.18
N GLU A 101 35.93 26.45 -8.12
CA GLU A 101 35.07 26.34 -6.94
C GLU A 101 34.57 24.91 -6.69
N ILE A 102 34.17 24.19 -7.74
CA ILE A 102 33.74 22.79 -7.64
C ILE A 102 34.87 21.92 -7.09
N ILE A 103 36.09 22.03 -7.65
CA ILE A 103 37.24 21.24 -7.20
C ILE A 103 37.55 21.57 -5.74
N LYS A 104 37.55 22.85 -5.36
CA LYS A 104 37.81 23.26 -3.99
C LYS A 104 36.76 22.73 -3.00
N ALA A 105 35.48 22.72 -3.40
CA ALA A 105 34.40 22.16 -2.58
C ALA A 105 34.53 20.63 -2.44
N TYR A 106 34.86 19.94 -3.53
CA TYR A 106 35.08 18.50 -3.53
C TYR A 106 36.29 18.08 -2.70
N THR A 107 37.41 18.81 -2.79
CA THR A 107 38.59 18.57 -1.93
C THR A 107 38.24 18.78 -0.46
N ARG A 108 37.55 19.88 -0.12
CA ARG A 108 37.09 20.12 1.25
C ARG A 108 36.20 18.98 1.76
N LEU A 109 35.22 18.54 0.95
CA LEU A 109 34.36 17.43 1.33
C LEU A 109 35.16 16.13 1.50
N SER A 110 36.15 15.88 0.64
CA SER A 110 37.03 14.71 0.75
C SER A 110 37.83 14.73 2.05
N ASP A 111 38.38 15.89 2.41
CA ASP A 111 39.13 16.11 3.66
C ASP A 111 38.24 15.89 4.90
N GLU A 112 36.98 16.34 4.88
CA GLU A 112 36.01 16.14 5.97
C GLU A 112 35.71 14.64 6.23
N TYR A 113 35.76 13.82 5.18
CA TYR A 113 35.61 12.36 5.28
C TYR A 113 36.95 11.61 5.43
N GLY A 114 38.09 12.31 5.45
CA GLY A 114 39.42 11.73 5.64
C GLY A 114 39.94 10.89 4.46
N GLU A 115 39.42 11.11 3.26
CA GLU A 115 39.85 10.40 2.05
C GLU A 115 40.40 11.37 1.00
N LYS A 116 41.28 10.90 0.12
CA LYS A 116 41.85 11.74 -0.95
C LYS A 116 40.82 12.04 -2.05
N GLU A 117 40.01 11.05 -2.41
CA GLU A 117 38.98 11.15 -3.45
C GLU A 117 37.77 10.30 -3.04
N ILE A 118 36.78 10.93 -2.43
CA ILE A 118 35.54 10.26 -2.02
C ILE A 118 34.64 9.91 -3.20
N ASP A 119 33.84 8.86 -3.07
CA ASP A 119 32.70 8.60 -3.95
C ASP A 119 31.51 9.51 -3.65
N VAL A 120 30.99 10.15 -4.69
CA VAL A 120 29.84 11.05 -4.63
C VAL A 120 28.75 10.67 -5.63
N ALA A 121 27.51 10.95 -5.25
CA ALA A 121 26.36 11.03 -6.15
C ALA A 121 26.29 12.45 -6.72
N VAL A 122 26.10 12.56 -8.03
CA VAL A 122 25.86 13.83 -8.73
C VAL A 122 24.42 13.83 -9.20
N ARG A 123 23.58 14.64 -8.56
CA ARG A 123 22.13 14.68 -8.77
C ARG A 123 21.68 16.04 -9.23
N SER A 124 20.74 16.03 -10.15
CA SER A 124 20.08 17.21 -10.68
C SER A 124 18.97 17.69 -9.74
N SER A 125 18.83 19.01 -9.61
CA SER A 125 17.81 19.67 -8.79
C SER A 125 17.34 20.95 -9.49
N ALA A 126 16.11 20.97 -9.97
CA ALA A 126 15.57 22.15 -10.66
C ALA A 126 14.95 23.16 -9.68
N THR A 127 15.03 24.44 -10.07
CA THR A 127 14.37 25.56 -9.36
C THR A 127 12.84 25.55 -9.48
N ALA A 128 12.29 24.81 -10.43
CA ALA A 128 10.86 24.64 -10.64
C ALA A 128 10.34 23.28 -10.16
N GLU A 129 11.20 22.44 -9.56
CA GLU A 129 10.91 21.02 -9.28
C GLU A 129 9.81 20.79 -8.24
N ASP A 130 9.64 21.76 -7.33
CA ASP A 130 8.77 21.67 -6.15
C ASP A 130 7.58 22.64 -6.20
N LEU A 131 7.24 23.16 -7.39
CA LEU A 131 6.00 23.92 -7.53
C LEU A 131 4.81 22.99 -7.21
N PRO A 132 3.78 23.44 -6.47
CA PRO A 132 2.65 22.60 -6.03
C PRO A 132 1.98 21.80 -7.17
N ASP A 133 2.02 22.35 -8.39
CA ASP A 133 1.44 21.79 -9.60
C ASP A 133 2.41 20.94 -10.44
N ALA A 134 3.66 20.74 -10.03
CA ALA A 134 4.67 20.07 -10.82
C ALA A 134 5.44 18.99 -10.05
N SER A 135 5.23 17.71 -10.35
CA SER A 135 6.20 16.66 -10.00
C SER A 135 7.11 16.41 -11.21
N PHE A 136 8.41 16.60 -11.03
CA PHE A 136 9.43 16.25 -12.01
C PHE A 136 10.05 14.87 -11.68
N ALA A 137 9.27 13.97 -11.07
CA ALA A 137 9.77 12.67 -10.60
C ALA A 137 10.45 11.89 -11.75
N GLY A 138 11.74 11.57 -11.56
CA GLY A 138 12.56 10.81 -12.51
C GLY A 138 12.89 11.53 -13.82
N GLN A 139 12.66 12.84 -13.95
CA GLN A 139 12.87 13.56 -15.23
C GLN A 139 14.34 13.85 -15.54
N GLN A 140 15.21 13.79 -14.55
CA GLN A 140 16.55 14.34 -14.60
C GLN A 140 17.59 13.30 -14.17
N GLU A 141 18.79 13.39 -14.74
CA GLU A 141 19.83 12.36 -14.58
C GLU A 141 20.47 12.44 -13.19
N SER A 142 20.71 11.27 -12.61
CA SER A 142 21.54 11.08 -11.42
C SER A 142 22.66 10.12 -11.76
N TYR A 143 23.85 10.42 -11.25
CA TYR A 143 25.06 9.63 -11.50
C TYR A 143 25.65 9.20 -10.17
N LEU A 144 25.87 7.89 -10.02
CA LEU A 144 26.32 7.27 -8.77
C LEU A 144 27.79 6.83 -8.86
N ASN A 145 28.44 6.69 -7.70
CA ASN A 145 29.84 6.24 -7.56
C ASN A 145 30.83 7.04 -8.43
N ILE A 146 30.71 8.38 -8.41
CA ILE A 146 31.63 9.26 -9.11
C ILE A 146 32.83 9.55 -8.20
N ARG A 147 34.05 9.33 -8.72
CA ARG A 147 35.31 9.56 -8.00
C ARG A 147 36.27 10.41 -8.84
N GLY A 148 36.96 11.34 -8.16
CA GLY A 148 37.97 12.20 -8.76
C GLY A 148 37.41 13.44 -9.47
N ALA A 149 38.17 14.53 -9.41
CA ALA A 149 37.75 15.85 -9.90
C ALA A 149 37.33 15.86 -11.38
N HIS A 150 38.08 15.18 -12.25
CA HIS A 150 37.77 15.14 -13.68
C HIS A 150 36.42 14.46 -13.96
N SER A 151 36.15 13.34 -13.29
CA SER A 151 34.89 12.62 -13.45
C SER A 151 33.71 13.44 -12.89
N LEU A 152 33.92 14.13 -11.77
CA LEU A 152 32.92 15.02 -11.17
C LEU A 152 32.49 16.13 -12.12
N LEU A 153 33.44 16.87 -12.70
CA LEU A 153 33.17 17.97 -13.62
C LEU A 153 32.38 17.52 -14.86
N LEU A 154 32.74 16.35 -15.41
CA LEU A 154 32.03 15.75 -16.54
C LEU A 154 30.56 15.45 -16.19
N HIS A 155 30.31 14.87 -15.02
CA HIS A 155 28.95 14.49 -14.60
C HIS A 155 28.10 15.70 -14.20
N ILE A 156 28.70 16.75 -13.63
CA ILE A 156 28.01 18.03 -13.40
C ILE A 156 27.53 18.64 -14.73
N LYS A 157 28.39 18.63 -15.77
CA LYS A 157 27.97 19.06 -17.11
C LYS A 157 26.83 18.22 -17.69
N ARG A 158 26.89 16.90 -17.50
CA ARG A 158 25.82 15.99 -17.94
C ARG A 158 24.50 16.32 -17.26
N CYS A 159 24.49 16.54 -15.93
CA CYS A 159 23.32 17.02 -15.22
C CYS A 159 22.83 18.34 -15.82
N PHE A 160 23.68 19.36 -16.00
CA PHE A 160 23.24 20.62 -16.65
C PHE A 160 22.60 20.41 -18.03
N SER A 161 23.10 19.46 -18.82
CA SER A 161 22.50 19.12 -20.11
C SER A 161 21.17 18.37 -19.98
N SER A 162 20.94 17.64 -18.87
CA SER A 162 19.71 16.90 -18.63
C SER A 162 18.49 17.80 -18.44
N LEU A 163 18.68 19.12 -18.22
CA LEU A 163 17.57 20.06 -18.27
C LEU A 163 16.88 20.03 -19.64
N PHE A 164 17.59 19.64 -20.70
CA PHE A 164 17.09 19.57 -22.07
C PHE A 164 16.90 18.12 -22.54
N THR A 165 16.58 17.19 -21.63
CA THR A 165 15.98 15.91 -22.05
C THR A 165 14.65 16.16 -22.75
N ASP A 166 14.28 15.22 -23.62
CA ASP A 166 13.10 15.34 -24.47
C ASP A 166 11.83 15.46 -23.59
N ARG A 167 11.79 14.68 -22.50
CA ARG A 167 10.78 14.78 -21.43
C ARG A 167 10.75 16.15 -20.75
N ALA A 168 11.88 16.67 -20.30
CA ALA A 168 11.92 17.95 -19.58
C ALA A 168 11.47 19.13 -20.47
N ILE A 169 11.76 19.07 -21.77
CA ILE A 169 11.26 20.05 -22.75
C ILE A 169 9.74 19.94 -22.90
N SER A 170 9.23 18.74 -23.20
CA SER A 170 7.79 18.49 -23.36
C SER A 170 6.99 18.88 -22.11
N TYR A 171 7.48 18.51 -20.93
CA TYR A 171 6.84 18.82 -19.65
C TYR A 171 6.68 20.32 -19.42
N ARG A 172 7.77 21.09 -19.57
CA ARG A 172 7.72 22.55 -19.41
C ARG A 172 6.77 23.20 -20.40
N HIS A 173 6.77 22.75 -21.65
CA HIS A 173 5.85 23.25 -22.65
C HIS A 173 4.39 22.98 -22.28
N SER A 174 4.07 21.75 -21.85
CA SER A 174 2.71 21.34 -21.44
C SER A 174 2.17 22.13 -20.24
N ARG A 175 3.05 22.65 -19.39
CA ARG A 175 2.72 23.50 -18.23
C ARG A 175 2.81 25.00 -18.51
N GLY A 176 3.18 25.39 -19.73
CA GLY A 176 3.37 26.80 -20.12
C GLY A 176 4.57 27.48 -19.44
N PHE A 177 5.55 26.70 -18.95
CA PHE A 177 6.77 27.26 -18.37
C PHE A 177 7.71 27.77 -19.47
N ASP A 178 8.16 29.01 -19.33
CA ASP A 178 9.20 29.58 -20.19
C ASP A 178 10.51 28.83 -19.99
N HIS A 179 11.04 28.24 -21.07
CA HIS A 179 12.32 27.52 -21.07
C HIS A 179 13.49 28.37 -20.54
N ARG A 180 13.37 29.71 -20.55
CA ARG A 180 14.38 30.66 -20.07
C ARG A 180 14.42 30.85 -18.55
N LYS A 181 13.33 30.52 -17.85
CA LYS A 181 13.18 30.82 -16.41
C LYS A 181 13.55 29.67 -15.49
N VAL A 182 13.75 28.48 -16.03
CA VAL A 182 14.10 27.29 -15.25
C VAL A 182 15.60 27.12 -15.27
N ALA A 183 16.23 27.20 -14.11
CA ALA A 183 17.62 26.82 -13.92
C ALA A 183 17.73 25.45 -13.28
N LEU A 184 18.80 24.73 -13.65
CA LEU A 184 19.17 23.47 -13.04
C LEU A 184 20.38 23.65 -12.14
N CYS A 185 20.23 23.23 -10.89
CA CYS A 185 21.30 23.12 -9.91
C CYS A 185 21.74 21.66 -9.81
N VAL A 186 22.95 21.42 -9.30
CA VAL A 186 23.53 20.08 -9.20
C VAL A 186 24.02 19.85 -7.78
N GLY A 187 23.38 18.91 -7.10
CA GLY A 187 23.81 18.40 -5.80
C GLY A 187 24.92 17.36 -5.96
N VAL A 188 26.00 17.53 -5.21
CA VAL A 188 27.11 16.60 -5.07
C VAL A 188 27.11 16.11 -3.63
N GLN A 189 26.70 14.86 -3.43
CA GLN A 189 26.48 14.28 -2.10
C GLN A 189 27.39 13.07 -1.89
N LYS A 190 27.98 12.90 -0.69
CA LYS A 190 28.72 11.68 -0.34
C LYS A 190 27.83 10.45 -0.55
N MET A 191 28.36 9.45 -1.25
CA MET A 191 27.68 8.17 -1.39
C MET A 191 27.69 7.38 -0.08
N VAL A 192 26.56 6.73 0.19
CA VAL A 192 26.37 5.74 1.26
C VAL A 192 26.68 4.36 0.68
N ARG A 193 27.39 3.50 1.40
CA ARG A 193 27.81 2.17 0.94
C ARG A 193 26.69 1.14 0.97
N SER A 194 25.51 1.49 0.45
CA SER A 194 24.37 0.57 0.36
C SER A 194 24.54 -0.50 -0.70
N ASP A 195 25.54 -0.37 -1.58
CA ASP A 195 26.02 -1.45 -2.46
C ASP A 195 26.39 -2.73 -1.68
N LEU A 196 26.84 -2.56 -0.44
CA LEU A 196 27.19 -3.63 0.50
C LEU A 196 26.04 -4.01 1.46
N SER A 197 24.88 -3.37 1.34
CA SER A 197 23.73 -3.55 2.24
C SER A 197 22.41 -3.39 1.48
N CYS A 198 21.56 -2.44 1.86
CA CYS A 198 20.25 -2.21 1.27
C CYS A 198 19.88 -0.73 1.29
N SER A 199 18.90 -0.38 0.46
CA SER A 199 18.35 0.96 0.30
C SER A 199 16.88 0.85 -0.08
N GLY A 200 16.20 1.98 -0.10
CA GLY A 200 14.76 1.95 -0.30
C GLY A 200 14.11 3.31 -0.43
N VAL A 201 12.79 3.24 -0.49
CA VAL A 201 11.89 4.40 -0.45
C VAL A 201 10.88 4.19 0.65
N MET A 202 10.41 5.26 1.27
CA MET A 202 9.34 5.22 2.24
C MET A 202 8.39 6.40 2.07
N PHE A 203 7.12 6.15 2.35
CA PHE A 203 6.05 7.12 2.25
C PHE A 203 5.37 7.22 3.61
N THR A 204 5.08 8.44 4.06
CA THR A 204 4.38 8.65 5.34
C THR A 204 2.87 8.53 5.19
N LEU A 205 2.40 7.82 4.18
CA LEU A 205 1.01 7.40 3.99
C LEU A 205 1.00 6.14 3.14
N ASP A 206 -0.14 5.46 3.08
CA ASP A 206 -0.36 4.44 2.05
C ASP A 206 -0.61 5.11 0.70
N THR A 207 0.32 4.92 -0.24
CA THR A 207 0.23 5.53 -1.58
C THR A 207 -0.97 5.05 -2.40
N GLN A 208 -1.63 3.96 -2.03
CA GLN A 208 -2.82 3.47 -2.73
C GLN A 208 -4.10 4.17 -2.25
N SER A 209 -4.43 4.00 -0.98
CA SER A 209 -5.64 4.57 -0.38
C SER A 209 -5.50 6.06 -0.10
N GLY A 210 -4.30 6.51 0.28
CA GLY A 210 -4.08 7.82 0.88
C GLY A 210 -4.29 7.84 2.39
N ASN A 211 -4.44 6.68 3.03
CA ASN A 211 -4.54 6.58 4.48
C ASN A 211 -3.22 7.05 5.13
N ASP A 212 -3.31 8.08 5.95
CA ASP A 212 -2.19 8.79 6.57
C ASP A 212 -1.83 8.26 7.97
N ASN A 213 -2.49 7.21 8.46
CA ASN A 213 -2.16 6.59 9.74
C ASN A 213 -1.02 5.56 9.64
N VAL A 214 -0.50 5.30 8.45
CA VAL A 214 0.55 4.31 8.20
C VAL A 214 1.77 4.92 7.52
N ILE A 215 2.93 4.31 7.74
CA ILE A 215 4.16 4.56 6.99
C ILE A 215 4.43 3.29 6.18
N MET A 216 4.57 3.45 4.87
CA MET A 216 4.94 2.36 3.96
C MET A 216 6.44 2.45 3.69
N ILE A 217 7.19 1.39 4.01
CA ILE A 217 8.65 1.32 3.82
C ILE A 217 8.95 0.19 2.85
N ASN A 218 9.68 0.50 1.78
CA ASN A 218 10.11 -0.49 0.81
C ASN A 218 11.63 -0.62 0.77
N GLY A 219 12.14 -1.85 0.67
CA GLY A 219 13.58 -2.14 0.73
C GLY A 219 14.08 -3.12 -0.33
N VAL A 220 15.29 -2.87 -0.84
CA VAL A 220 16.02 -3.72 -1.81
C VAL A 220 17.50 -3.79 -1.45
N PHE A 221 18.18 -4.87 -1.84
CA PHE A 221 19.64 -4.94 -1.70
C PHE A 221 20.33 -4.02 -2.72
N GLY A 222 21.48 -3.47 -2.32
CA GLY A 222 22.29 -2.60 -3.18
C GLY A 222 21.84 -1.13 -3.20
N LEU A 223 22.21 -0.42 -4.25
CA LEU A 223 21.86 1.00 -4.48
C LEU A 223 20.38 1.17 -4.88
N GLY A 224 19.78 2.29 -4.46
CA GLY A 224 18.33 2.52 -4.51
C GLY A 224 17.76 2.86 -5.90
N GLU A 225 18.61 3.02 -6.91
CA GLU A 225 18.18 3.42 -8.25
C GLU A 225 17.22 2.40 -8.89
N ASN A 226 17.40 1.10 -8.60
CA ASN A 226 16.51 0.07 -9.13
C ASN A 226 15.10 0.14 -8.55
N ILE A 227 14.94 0.52 -7.27
CA ILE A 227 13.61 0.62 -6.65
C ILE A 227 12.91 1.91 -7.10
N VAL A 228 13.62 3.04 -7.15
CA VAL A 228 13.10 4.32 -7.67
C VAL A 228 12.70 4.18 -9.15
N GLY A 229 13.51 3.48 -9.94
CA GLY A 229 13.21 3.17 -11.34
C GLY A 229 12.19 2.05 -11.54
N GLY A 230 11.73 1.38 -10.47
CA GLY A 230 10.73 0.33 -10.56
C GLY A 230 11.18 -0.96 -11.24
N ARG A 231 12.49 -1.21 -11.30
CA ARG A 231 13.10 -2.35 -12.00
C ARG A 231 13.08 -3.65 -11.19
N VAL A 232 12.82 -3.55 -9.88
CA VAL A 232 12.83 -4.66 -8.93
C VAL A 232 11.59 -4.61 -8.05
N ASN A 233 11.09 -5.77 -7.65
CA ASN A 233 10.01 -5.90 -6.68
C ASN A 233 10.60 -5.92 -5.25
N PRO A 234 10.40 -4.86 -4.45
CA PRO A 234 11.03 -4.70 -3.14
C PRO A 234 10.31 -5.50 -2.06
N ASP A 235 10.94 -5.66 -0.90
CA ASP A 235 10.19 -5.92 0.33
C ASP A 235 9.33 -4.71 0.66
N GLU A 236 8.19 -4.95 1.31
CA GLU A 236 7.23 -3.90 1.68
C GLU A 236 6.81 -4.10 3.14
N PHE A 237 6.87 -3.04 3.92
CA PHE A 237 6.56 -3.00 5.35
C PHE A 237 5.58 -1.88 5.64
N TYR A 238 4.60 -2.14 6.52
CA TYR A 238 3.69 -1.11 7.02
C TYR A 238 3.89 -0.92 8.51
N VAL A 239 4.04 0.34 8.91
CA VAL A 239 4.19 0.75 10.29
C VAL A 239 3.04 1.68 10.68
N PHE A 240 2.35 1.37 11.78
CA PHE A 240 1.21 2.14 12.25
C PHE A 240 1.66 3.32 13.12
N LYS A 241 1.40 4.55 12.66
CA LYS A 241 1.92 5.76 13.31
C LYS A 241 1.45 5.93 14.76
N PRO A 242 0.16 5.71 15.11
CA PRO A 242 -0.30 5.94 16.49
C PRO A 242 0.45 5.08 17.51
N THR A 243 0.69 3.80 17.23
CA THR A 243 1.40 2.92 18.17
C THR A 243 2.90 3.14 18.13
N LEU A 244 3.45 3.57 16.98
CA LEU A 244 4.85 4.02 16.89
C LEU A 244 5.13 5.24 17.78
N LYS A 245 4.18 6.19 17.86
CA LYS A 245 4.29 7.36 18.76
C LYS A 245 4.17 7.00 20.24
N GLU A 246 3.68 5.81 20.56
CA GLU A 246 3.60 5.26 21.91
C GLU A 246 4.76 4.30 22.23
N ASP A 247 5.78 4.21 21.36
CA ASP A 247 6.93 3.28 21.46
C ASP A 247 6.50 1.80 21.65
N LYS A 248 5.40 1.40 20.98
CA LYS A 248 4.92 0.01 20.91
C LYS A 248 5.30 -0.62 19.58
N THR A 249 5.17 -1.95 19.47
CA THR A 249 5.40 -2.70 18.23
C THR A 249 4.48 -2.20 17.13
N ALA A 250 5.00 -1.39 16.22
CA ALA A 250 4.18 -0.67 15.23
C ALA A 250 4.10 -1.37 13.87
N ILE A 251 4.90 -2.41 13.64
CA ILE A 251 4.94 -3.11 12.35
C ILE A 251 3.71 -4.00 12.20
N ILE A 252 2.79 -3.60 11.31
CA ILE A 252 1.49 -4.27 11.09
C ILE A 252 1.48 -5.20 9.87
N LYS A 253 2.41 -5.06 8.93
CA LYS A 253 2.49 -5.92 7.73
C LYS A 253 3.93 -6.05 7.24
N ARG A 254 4.31 -7.24 6.77
CA ARG A 254 5.55 -7.53 6.06
C ARG A 254 5.21 -8.30 4.79
N LEU A 255 5.80 -7.92 3.66
CA LEU A 255 5.64 -8.62 2.40
C LEU A 255 7.00 -8.81 1.76
N LEU A 256 7.35 -10.07 1.49
CA LEU A 256 8.64 -10.43 0.91
C LEU A 256 8.64 -10.13 -0.60
N GLY A 257 9.58 -9.30 -1.04
CA GLY A 257 9.80 -9.01 -2.46
C GLY A 257 10.60 -10.09 -3.16
N SER A 258 10.42 -10.24 -4.48
CA SER A 258 11.25 -11.17 -5.27
C SER A 258 12.71 -10.75 -5.34
N LYS A 259 12.99 -9.44 -5.21
CA LYS A 259 14.32 -8.85 -5.10
C LYS A 259 15.33 -9.41 -6.10
N GLU A 260 14.92 -9.64 -7.35
CA GLU A 260 15.67 -10.47 -8.32
C GLU A 260 17.07 -9.96 -8.68
N MET A 261 17.30 -8.66 -8.51
CA MET A 261 18.55 -8.00 -8.86
C MET A 261 18.91 -6.90 -7.86
N LYS A 262 20.19 -6.59 -7.75
CA LYS A 262 20.75 -5.50 -6.95
C LYS A 262 21.79 -4.72 -7.75
N MET A 263 21.90 -3.43 -7.47
CA MET A 263 22.91 -2.56 -8.06
C MET A 263 24.09 -2.40 -7.11
N ILE A 264 25.30 -2.64 -7.61
CA ILE A 264 26.55 -2.57 -6.86
C ILE A 264 27.56 -1.65 -7.54
N TYR A 265 28.65 -1.32 -6.85
CA TYR A 265 29.76 -0.59 -7.43
C TYR A 265 30.50 -1.42 -8.48
N ASP A 266 30.98 -0.75 -9.53
CA ASP A 266 31.81 -1.34 -10.55
C ASP A 266 32.88 -0.35 -11.02
N GLU A 267 34.11 -0.80 -11.23
CA GLU A 267 35.22 0.09 -11.59
C GLU A 267 35.09 0.63 -13.02
N LYS A 268 34.52 -0.16 -13.94
CA LYS A 268 34.44 0.16 -15.38
C LYS A 268 33.26 1.08 -15.69
N SER A 269 32.09 0.69 -15.19
CA SER A 269 30.79 1.32 -15.48
C SER A 269 30.27 2.19 -14.33
N LYS A 270 31.04 2.32 -13.23
CA LYS A 270 30.66 2.96 -11.96
C LYS A 270 29.65 2.17 -11.16
N THR A 271 28.60 1.68 -11.81
CA THR A 271 27.57 0.83 -11.20
C THR A 271 27.19 -0.32 -12.11
N LEU A 272 26.98 -1.51 -11.54
CA LEU A 272 26.58 -2.71 -12.26
C LEU A 272 25.38 -3.38 -11.58
N ASN A 273 24.45 -3.85 -12.39
CA ASN A 273 23.35 -4.70 -11.93
C ASN A 273 23.77 -6.17 -11.93
N VAL A 274 23.56 -6.84 -10.81
CA VAL A 274 23.83 -8.27 -10.62
C VAL A 274 22.59 -8.97 -10.08
N SER A 275 22.44 -10.26 -10.39
CA SER A 275 21.39 -11.09 -9.80
C SER A 275 21.65 -11.27 -8.31
N THR A 276 20.60 -11.17 -7.49
CA THR A 276 20.65 -11.56 -6.08
C THR A 276 20.73 -13.08 -5.94
N THR A 277 21.33 -13.53 -4.83
CA THR A 277 21.38 -14.95 -4.50
C THR A 277 20.02 -15.48 -4.05
N SER A 278 19.82 -16.80 -4.08
CA SER A 278 18.62 -17.44 -3.52
C SER A 278 18.38 -17.04 -2.07
N ASP A 279 19.44 -16.97 -1.27
CA ASP A 279 19.38 -16.67 0.16
C ASP A 279 18.98 -15.21 0.40
N GLU A 280 19.44 -14.29 -0.43
CA GLU A 280 19.01 -12.88 -0.40
C GLU A 280 17.52 -12.75 -0.74
N ARG A 281 17.03 -13.46 -1.75
CA ARG A 281 15.62 -13.39 -2.15
C ARG A 281 14.68 -13.94 -1.07
N ALA A 282 15.13 -14.97 -0.35
CA ALA A 282 14.34 -15.65 0.69
C ALA A 282 14.28 -14.92 2.05
N ARG A 283 14.95 -13.77 2.20
CA ARG A 283 14.99 -12.99 3.46
C ARG A 283 14.56 -11.54 3.27
N PHE A 284 14.09 -10.92 4.35
CA PHE A 284 13.86 -9.49 4.37
C PHE A 284 15.17 -8.69 4.37
N THR A 285 15.12 -7.52 3.75
CA THR A 285 16.22 -6.55 3.63
C THR A 285 16.51 -5.79 4.92
N LEU A 286 15.51 -5.67 5.79
CA LEU A 286 15.56 -4.93 7.07
C LEU A 286 15.17 -5.85 8.23
N SER A 287 15.75 -5.60 9.40
CA SER A 287 15.24 -6.13 10.68
C SER A 287 14.18 -5.21 11.28
N ASP A 288 13.43 -5.69 12.27
CA ASP A 288 12.37 -4.92 12.93
C ASP A 288 12.90 -3.60 13.53
N ASP A 289 14.03 -3.62 14.26
CA ASP A 289 14.67 -2.40 14.80
C ASP A 289 14.99 -1.37 13.71
N GLN A 290 15.36 -1.84 12.51
CA GLN A 290 15.71 -0.97 11.38
C GLN A 290 14.46 -0.38 10.73
N ILE A 291 13.37 -1.15 10.68
CA ILE A 291 12.06 -0.69 10.21
C ILE A 291 11.53 0.40 11.15
N GLU A 292 11.60 0.19 12.47
CA GLU A 292 11.17 1.18 13.47
C GLU A 292 12.05 2.44 13.41
N THR A 293 13.37 2.30 13.30
CA THR A 293 14.29 3.44 13.12
C THR A 293 13.92 4.28 11.89
N LEU A 294 13.69 3.63 10.74
CA LEU A 294 13.25 4.31 9.53
C LEU A 294 11.89 5.00 9.72
N ALA A 295 10.95 4.34 10.41
CA ALA A 295 9.64 4.89 10.66
C ALA A 295 9.68 6.12 11.58
N HIS A 296 10.53 6.14 12.60
CA HIS A 296 10.78 7.32 13.43
C HIS A 296 11.40 8.47 12.62
N HIS A 297 12.36 8.18 11.74
CA HIS A 297 12.88 9.21 10.82
C HIS A 297 11.78 9.77 9.92
N ALA A 298 10.92 8.89 9.38
CA ALA A 298 9.83 9.29 8.51
C ALA A 298 8.81 10.18 9.24
N LEU A 299 8.45 9.83 10.50
CA LEU A 299 7.61 10.67 11.36
C LEU A 299 8.24 12.03 11.63
N ALA A 300 9.52 12.07 12.01
CA ALA A 300 10.21 13.32 12.31
C ALA A 300 10.26 14.26 11.09
N ILE A 301 10.48 13.69 9.90
CA ILE A 301 10.46 14.45 8.64
C ILE A 301 9.04 14.94 8.34
N GLU A 302 8.01 14.09 8.41
CA GLU A 302 6.62 14.53 8.18
C GLU A 302 6.16 15.61 9.16
N GLU A 303 6.48 15.48 10.44
CA GLU A 303 6.12 16.48 11.46
C GLU A 303 6.81 17.82 11.23
N HIS A 304 8.07 17.80 10.77
CA HIS A 304 8.82 19.02 10.43
C HIS A 304 8.24 19.73 9.20
N TYR A 305 7.92 18.99 8.15
CA TYR A 305 7.37 19.56 6.91
C TYR A 305 5.86 19.83 6.97
N GLY A 306 5.14 19.21 7.91
CA GLY A 306 3.71 19.37 8.11
C GLY A 306 2.82 18.77 7.00
N VAL A 307 3.40 17.94 6.12
CA VAL A 307 2.72 17.30 5.00
C VAL A 307 3.22 15.86 4.82
N PRO A 308 2.44 14.97 4.19
CA PRO A 308 2.94 13.64 3.86
C PRO A 308 4.17 13.69 2.95
N MET A 309 5.10 12.77 3.14
CA MET A 309 6.44 12.80 2.53
C MET A 309 6.74 11.52 1.74
N ASP A 310 7.48 11.68 0.64
CA ASP A 310 8.17 10.67 -0.16
C ASP A 310 9.69 10.79 0.13
N ILE A 311 10.27 9.73 0.71
CA ILE A 311 11.61 9.76 1.31
C ILE A 311 12.44 8.61 0.75
N GLU A 312 13.64 8.92 0.25
CA GLU A 312 14.63 7.92 -0.16
C GLU A 312 15.65 7.72 0.96
N TRP A 313 15.99 6.46 1.24
CA TRP A 313 16.93 6.08 2.30
C TRP A 313 17.95 5.05 1.83
N ALA A 314 19.11 5.04 2.48
CA ALA A 314 20.18 4.09 2.21
C ALA A 314 20.83 3.67 3.54
N MET A 315 21.06 2.37 3.73
CA MET A 315 21.82 1.86 4.86
C MET A 315 23.25 1.58 4.43
N ASP A 316 24.20 2.11 5.17
CA ASP A 316 25.62 1.91 4.91
C ASP A 316 26.07 0.51 5.31
N GLY A 317 26.76 -0.21 4.42
CA GLY A 317 27.24 -1.55 4.71
C GLY A 317 28.44 -1.62 5.65
N ASP A 318 29.21 -0.53 5.79
CA ASP A 318 30.42 -0.50 6.61
C ASP A 318 30.09 -0.21 8.08
N ASN A 319 29.17 0.73 8.33
CA ASN A 319 28.81 1.15 9.70
C ASN A 319 27.37 0.81 10.13
N ARG A 320 26.53 0.30 9.23
CA ARG A 320 25.12 -0.07 9.47
C ARG A 320 24.18 1.10 9.82
N ASN A 321 24.64 2.34 9.71
CA ASN A 321 23.80 3.51 9.91
C ASN A 321 22.86 3.73 8.72
N ILE A 322 21.67 4.23 9.02
CA ILE A 322 20.65 4.60 8.04
C ILE A 322 20.78 6.08 7.73
N TYR A 323 20.78 6.42 6.45
CA TYR A 323 20.88 7.76 5.94
C TYR A 323 19.68 8.10 5.06
N ILE A 324 19.13 9.30 5.22
CA ILE A 324 18.14 9.87 4.32
C ILE A 324 18.89 10.56 3.18
N VAL A 325 18.64 10.12 1.95
CA VAL A 325 19.36 10.60 0.75
C VAL A 325 18.52 11.57 -0.08
N GLN A 326 17.20 11.62 0.15
CA GLN A 326 16.29 12.60 -0.43
C GLN A 326 14.96 12.60 0.36
N ALA A 327 14.29 13.74 0.46
CA ALA A 327 12.91 13.82 0.94
C ALA A 327 12.16 14.93 0.21
N ARG A 328 10.89 14.72 -0.07
CA ARG A 328 10.01 15.72 -0.69
C ARG A 328 8.54 15.46 -0.30
N PRO A 329 7.65 16.45 -0.39
CA PRO A 329 6.22 16.21 -0.23
C PRO A 329 5.71 15.14 -1.19
N GLU A 330 4.86 14.24 -0.70
CA GLU A 330 4.06 13.33 -1.52
C GLU A 330 3.07 14.19 -2.34
N THR A 331 2.84 13.87 -3.62
CA THR A 331 2.13 14.79 -4.54
C THR A 331 0.72 14.37 -4.94
N VAL A 332 0.31 13.12 -4.73
CA VAL A 332 -0.98 12.60 -5.21
C VAL A 332 -2.07 12.87 -4.19
N HIS A 333 -1.87 12.40 -2.96
CA HIS A 333 -2.86 12.46 -1.89
C HIS A 333 -2.81 13.78 -1.15
N SER A 334 -1.64 14.41 -1.02
CA SER A 334 -1.52 15.78 -0.47
C SER A 334 -2.40 16.79 -1.23
N ARG A 335 -2.49 16.65 -2.56
CA ARG A 335 -3.36 17.45 -3.43
C ARG A 335 -4.84 17.14 -3.18
N ARG A 336 -5.20 15.87 -2.95
CA ARG A 336 -6.58 15.49 -2.63
C ARG A 336 -7.01 16.10 -1.29
N LEU A 337 -6.16 16.00 -0.27
CA LEU A 337 -6.39 16.53 1.08
C LEU A 337 -6.57 18.06 1.10
N THR A 338 -5.84 18.78 0.24
CA THR A 338 -5.92 20.25 0.13
C THR A 338 -6.98 20.76 -0.85
N SER A 339 -7.58 19.88 -1.67
CA SER A 339 -8.55 20.27 -2.71
C SER A 339 -10.00 20.32 -2.19
N LYS A 340 -10.84 21.14 -2.83
CA LYS A 340 -12.31 21.16 -2.62
C LYS A 340 -13.00 19.80 -2.86
N ARG A 341 -12.31 18.83 -3.51
CA ARG A 341 -12.79 17.46 -3.79
C ARG A 341 -12.50 16.46 -2.67
N ALA A 342 -11.88 16.86 -1.55
CA ALA A 342 -11.62 15.99 -0.40
C ALA A 342 -12.86 15.23 0.10
N ASN A 343 -14.06 15.79 -0.10
CA ASN A 343 -15.32 15.25 0.38
C ASN A 343 -16.10 14.43 -0.66
N ILE A 344 -15.53 14.14 -1.84
CA ILE A 344 -16.21 13.34 -2.87
C ILE A 344 -15.54 11.96 -2.95
N ILE A 345 -16.33 10.90 -2.77
CA ILE A 345 -15.92 9.52 -3.06
C ILE A 345 -16.41 9.18 -4.46
N GLU A 346 -15.48 8.87 -5.36
CA GLU A 346 -15.73 8.39 -6.71
C GLU A 346 -15.53 6.88 -6.75
N LYS A 347 -16.56 6.13 -7.16
CA LYS A 347 -16.52 4.68 -7.29
C LYS A 347 -16.79 4.26 -8.72
N TYR A 348 -15.87 3.48 -9.28
CA TYR A 348 -16.03 2.87 -10.59
C TYR A 348 -16.59 1.45 -10.42
N ARG A 349 -17.65 1.12 -11.16
CA ARG A 349 -18.25 -0.22 -11.15
C ARG A 349 -18.50 -0.68 -12.58
N LEU A 350 -18.01 -1.86 -12.93
CA LEU A 350 -18.38 -2.54 -14.19
C LEU A 350 -19.87 -2.88 -14.14
N LEU A 351 -20.58 -2.61 -15.24
CA LEU A 351 -22.03 -2.82 -15.35
C LEU A 351 -22.38 -4.26 -15.74
N GLU A 352 -21.39 -5.04 -16.18
CA GLU A 352 -21.55 -6.43 -16.58
C GLU A 352 -20.90 -7.37 -15.57
N ASP A 353 -21.45 -8.59 -15.48
CA ASP A 353 -20.88 -9.69 -14.70
C ASP A 353 -19.61 -10.21 -15.39
N THR A 354 -18.46 -9.91 -14.78
CA THR A 354 -17.13 -10.26 -15.30
C THR A 354 -16.85 -11.75 -15.29
N SER A 355 -17.62 -12.57 -14.55
CA SER A 355 -17.47 -14.03 -14.55
C SER A 355 -17.74 -14.68 -15.92
N LYS A 356 -18.42 -13.95 -16.81
CA LYS A 356 -18.76 -14.38 -18.18
C LYS A 356 -17.77 -13.88 -19.23
N ARG A 357 -16.73 -13.15 -18.85
CA ARG A 357 -15.75 -12.55 -19.76
C ARG A 357 -14.40 -13.26 -19.64
N THR A 358 -13.70 -13.38 -20.76
CA THR A 358 -12.34 -13.90 -20.77
C THR A 358 -11.41 -12.91 -20.09
N ARG A 359 -10.84 -13.30 -18.95
CA ARG A 359 -9.76 -12.54 -18.29
C ARG A 359 -8.45 -12.87 -18.99
N LEU A 360 -7.86 -11.88 -19.65
CA LEU A 360 -6.65 -12.04 -20.45
C LEU A 360 -5.38 -12.02 -19.60
N LEU A 361 -5.32 -11.12 -18.61
CA LEU A 361 -4.19 -11.02 -17.69
C LEU A 361 -4.58 -10.42 -16.34
N THR A 362 -3.68 -10.60 -15.37
CA THR A 362 -3.71 -9.97 -14.06
C THR A 362 -2.36 -9.35 -13.72
N GLY A 363 -2.36 -8.34 -12.87
CA GLY A 363 -1.17 -7.71 -12.31
C GLY A 363 -1.54 -6.81 -11.15
N ARG A 364 -0.66 -5.91 -10.73
CA ARG A 364 -0.92 -4.98 -9.63
C ARG A 364 -1.68 -3.75 -10.13
N ALA A 365 -2.85 -3.48 -9.54
CA ALA A 365 -3.66 -2.31 -9.84
C ALA A 365 -3.02 -1.03 -9.31
N ILE A 366 -3.07 0.04 -10.11
CA ILE A 366 -2.66 1.39 -9.74
C ILE A 366 -3.89 2.30 -9.76
N GLY A 367 -4.38 2.65 -8.57
CA GLY A 367 -5.63 3.41 -8.40
C GLY A 367 -6.87 2.53 -8.56
N GLU A 368 -8.05 3.14 -8.67
CA GLU A 368 -9.35 2.43 -8.72
C GLU A 368 -10.13 2.66 -10.02
N LYS A 369 -9.50 3.24 -11.03
CA LYS A 369 -10.15 3.61 -12.29
C LYS A 369 -10.31 2.43 -13.24
N ILE A 370 -11.13 2.63 -14.26
CA ILE A 370 -11.34 1.69 -15.37
C ILE A 370 -11.01 2.44 -16.66
N GLY A 371 -10.15 1.83 -17.48
CA GLY A 371 -9.80 2.33 -18.81
C GLY A 371 -10.23 1.35 -19.90
N VAL A 372 -10.67 1.87 -21.04
CA VAL A 372 -11.13 1.07 -22.19
C VAL A 372 -10.47 1.60 -23.44
N GLY A 373 -9.95 0.71 -24.28
CA GLY A 373 -9.39 1.10 -25.57
C GLY A 373 -8.82 -0.06 -26.36
N VAL A 374 -8.33 0.27 -27.56
CA VAL A 374 -7.63 -0.67 -28.43
C VAL A 374 -6.18 -0.79 -27.97
N VAL A 375 -5.69 -2.01 -27.80
CA VAL A 375 -4.32 -2.34 -27.43
C VAL A 375 -3.36 -1.87 -28.51
N LYS A 376 -2.29 -1.22 -28.04
CA LYS A 376 -1.10 -0.93 -28.83
C LYS A 376 0.15 -1.35 -28.07
N VAL A 377 0.85 -2.35 -28.60
CA VAL A 377 2.12 -2.83 -28.07
C VAL A 377 3.24 -1.97 -28.64
N ILE A 378 3.89 -1.21 -27.77
CA ILE A 378 5.03 -0.36 -28.08
C ILE A 378 6.21 -0.93 -27.31
N ARG A 379 7.23 -1.42 -28.03
CA ARG A 379 8.41 -2.04 -27.38
C ARG A 379 9.46 -1.02 -26.99
N ASP A 380 9.55 0.05 -27.79
CA ASP A 380 10.55 1.10 -27.68
C ASP A 380 9.95 2.42 -28.16
N LEU A 381 10.44 3.54 -27.64
CA LEU A 381 9.92 4.86 -27.98
C LEU A 381 10.17 5.27 -29.43
N SER A 382 11.08 4.61 -30.15
CA SER A 382 11.18 4.76 -31.61
C SER A 382 9.89 4.39 -32.35
N GLU A 383 9.01 3.60 -31.71
CA GLU A 383 7.69 3.23 -32.24
C GLU A 383 6.57 4.19 -31.81
N ALA A 384 6.89 5.27 -31.07
CA ALA A 384 5.92 6.19 -30.49
C ALA A 384 4.92 6.78 -31.50
N SER A 385 5.34 6.97 -32.76
CA SER A 385 4.49 7.48 -33.85
C SER A 385 3.33 6.54 -34.22
N ARG A 386 3.37 5.27 -33.79
CA ARG A 386 2.29 4.29 -34.00
C ARG A 386 1.16 4.42 -32.98
N PHE A 387 1.34 5.19 -31.90
CA PHE A 387 0.39 5.27 -30.80
C PHE A 387 -0.62 6.42 -30.99
N GLU A 388 -1.91 6.13 -30.82
CA GLU A 388 -2.99 7.10 -30.94
C GLU A 388 -3.68 7.35 -29.60
N ALA A 389 -4.25 8.55 -29.42
CA ALA A 389 -4.94 8.91 -28.19
C ALA A 389 -6.17 8.04 -27.92
N GLY A 390 -6.36 7.60 -26.68
CA GLY A 390 -7.42 6.69 -26.25
C GLY A 390 -7.09 5.20 -26.35
N GLN A 391 -5.93 4.83 -26.90
CA GLN A 391 -5.46 3.44 -26.94
C GLN A 391 -4.95 2.97 -25.56
N VAL A 392 -4.90 1.64 -25.38
CA VAL A 392 -4.28 0.99 -24.21
C VAL A 392 -2.82 0.73 -24.54
N LEU A 393 -1.92 1.38 -23.81
CA LEU A 393 -0.48 1.24 -23.97
C LEU A 393 0.03 -0.03 -23.30
N VAL A 394 0.65 -0.93 -24.06
CA VAL A 394 1.26 -2.16 -23.55
C VAL A 394 2.77 -2.14 -23.81
N THR A 395 3.58 -2.29 -22.77
CA THR A 395 5.05 -2.30 -22.86
C THR A 395 5.69 -3.19 -21.79
N ASP A 396 7.00 -3.46 -21.87
CA ASP A 396 7.72 -4.25 -20.86
C ASP A 396 7.93 -3.45 -19.57
N ILE A 397 8.48 -2.25 -19.72
CA ILE A 397 8.73 -1.27 -18.66
C ILE A 397 8.54 0.12 -19.26
N THR A 398 8.03 1.05 -18.47
CA THR A 398 8.08 2.46 -18.81
C THR A 398 9.22 3.11 -18.07
N ASP A 399 9.94 3.97 -18.76
CA ASP A 399 10.83 4.95 -18.16
C ASP A 399 10.22 6.36 -18.32
N PRO A 400 10.84 7.38 -17.73
CA PRO A 400 10.51 8.80 -17.91
C PRO A 400 9.99 9.21 -19.29
N ASP A 401 10.66 8.79 -20.36
CA ASP A 401 10.41 9.32 -21.70
C ASP A 401 9.08 8.83 -22.30
N TRP A 402 8.40 7.90 -21.62
CA TRP A 402 7.06 7.39 -21.99
C TRP A 402 5.91 8.28 -21.55
N GLU A 403 6.14 9.25 -20.66
CA GLU A 403 5.09 10.11 -20.09
C GLU A 403 4.18 10.78 -21.17
N PRO A 404 4.70 11.31 -22.29
CA PRO A 404 3.85 11.89 -23.34
C PRO A 404 2.87 10.88 -23.95
N LEU A 405 3.30 9.62 -24.11
CA LEU A 405 2.45 8.53 -24.59
C LEU A 405 1.43 8.12 -23.53
N MET A 406 1.85 8.01 -22.27
CA MET A 406 0.96 7.65 -21.16
C MET A 406 -0.19 8.65 -21.00
N LYS A 407 0.05 9.95 -21.16
CA LYS A 407 -1.00 10.99 -21.13
C LYS A 407 -2.05 10.83 -22.22
N LYS A 408 -1.66 10.27 -23.37
CA LYS A 408 -2.58 9.99 -24.49
C LYS A 408 -3.34 8.68 -24.28
N ALA A 409 -2.90 7.80 -23.40
CA ALA A 409 -3.46 6.46 -23.22
C ALA A 409 -4.76 6.47 -22.38
N SER A 410 -5.68 5.56 -22.70
CA SER A 410 -6.85 5.27 -21.84
C SER A 410 -6.50 4.37 -20.66
N ALA A 411 -5.48 3.52 -20.83
CA ALA A 411 -4.86 2.74 -19.77
C ALA A 411 -3.42 2.34 -20.14
N VAL A 412 -2.63 2.01 -19.13
CA VAL A 412 -1.24 1.54 -19.28
C VAL A 412 -1.08 0.15 -18.65
N VAL A 413 -0.48 -0.79 -19.37
CA VAL A 413 -0.21 -2.15 -18.90
C VAL A 413 1.27 -2.45 -19.07
N THR A 414 1.98 -2.75 -17.98
CA THR A 414 3.44 -3.04 -18.03
C THR A 414 3.77 -4.45 -17.54
N SER A 415 4.62 -5.15 -18.29
CA SER A 415 5.05 -6.51 -17.91
C SER A 415 5.81 -6.55 -16.58
N LYS A 416 6.59 -5.51 -16.27
CA LYS A 416 7.39 -5.38 -15.05
C LYS A 416 6.97 -4.17 -14.20
N GLY A 417 7.35 -4.19 -12.93
CA GLY A 417 7.21 -3.07 -11.99
C GLY A 417 6.31 -3.36 -10.79
N GLY A 418 6.67 -2.76 -9.64
CA GLY A 418 5.87 -2.77 -8.41
C GLY A 418 5.04 -1.49 -8.22
N ARG A 419 4.41 -1.31 -7.06
CA ARG A 419 3.55 -0.15 -6.74
C ARG A 419 4.28 1.19 -6.75
N THR A 420 5.59 1.16 -6.58
CA THR A 420 6.47 2.33 -6.59
C THR A 420 7.26 2.44 -7.88
N CYS A 421 6.92 1.65 -8.91
CA CYS A 421 7.61 1.76 -10.19
C CYS A 421 7.26 3.07 -10.88
N HIS A 422 8.11 3.46 -11.84
CA HIS A 422 7.89 4.66 -12.65
C HIS A 422 6.48 4.69 -13.27
N ALA A 423 6.05 3.58 -13.88
CA ALA A 423 4.71 3.47 -14.48
C ALA A 423 3.60 3.78 -13.47
N ALA A 424 3.72 3.24 -12.25
CA ALA A 424 2.74 3.41 -11.19
C ALA A 424 2.68 4.85 -10.66
N ILE A 425 3.83 5.46 -10.40
CA ILE A 425 3.92 6.83 -9.89
C ILE A 425 3.33 7.81 -10.92
N VAL A 426 3.77 7.72 -12.17
CA VAL A 426 3.33 8.63 -13.23
C VAL A 426 1.84 8.44 -13.52
N ALA A 427 1.36 7.20 -13.63
CA ALA A 427 -0.05 6.92 -13.86
C ALA A 427 -0.96 7.54 -12.79
N ARG A 428 -0.55 7.51 -11.51
CA ARG A 428 -1.27 8.20 -10.42
C ARG A 428 -1.28 9.71 -10.61
N GLU A 429 -0.14 10.31 -10.92
CA GLU A 429 -0.01 11.77 -11.05
C GLU A 429 -0.88 12.32 -12.18
N ILE A 430 -0.85 11.67 -13.36
CA ILE A 430 -1.61 12.09 -14.54
C ILE A 430 -3.06 11.54 -14.54
N GLY A 431 -3.38 10.65 -13.59
CA GLY A 431 -4.71 10.09 -13.39
C GLY A 431 -5.15 9.06 -14.44
N VAL A 432 -4.21 8.36 -15.07
CA VAL A 432 -4.46 7.30 -16.07
C VAL A 432 -4.53 5.94 -15.38
N THR A 433 -5.46 5.09 -15.79
CA THR A 433 -5.61 3.72 -15.26
C THR A 433 -4.37 2.89 -15.59
N ALA A 434 -3.78 2.20 -14.61
CA ALA A 434 -2.61 1.37 -14.89
C ALA A 434 -2.57 0.04 -14.13
N ILE A 435 -2.06 -1.00 -14.79
CA ILE A 435 -1.73 -2.30 -14.18
C ILE A 435 -0.25 -2.59 -14.45
N VAL A 436 0.51 -2.90 -13.41
CA VAL A 436 1.96 -3.12 -13.49
C VAL A 436 2.34 -4.52 -13.00
N GLY A 437 3.49 -5.02 -13.45
CA GLY A 437 3.96 -6.36 -13.06
C GLY A 437 3.12 -7.49 -13.65
N THR A 438 2.54 -7.27 -14.83
CA THR A 438 1.70 -8.25 -15.52
C THR A 438 2.59 -9.20 -16.31
N SER A 439 3.07 -10.25 -15.67
CA SER A 439 3.87 -11.30 -16.32
C SER A 439 3.22 -11.71 -17.66
N LYS A 440 3.97 -11.59 -18.77
CA LYS A 440 3.54 -11.93 -20.15
C LYS A 440 2.53 -10.99 -20.82
N ALA A 441 2.33 -9.75 -20.35
CA ALA A 441 1.41 -8.81 -21.03
C ALA A 441 1.72 -8.61 -22.52
N MET A 442 3.00 -8.45 -22.89
CA MET A 442 3.39 -8.30 -24.30
C MET A 442 3.24 -9.58 -25.14
N GLU A 443 3.00 -10.74 -24.54
CA GLU A 443 2.76 -12.00 -25.24
C GLU A 443 1.25 -12.24 -25.44
N LEU A 444 0.44 -11.87 -24.43
CA LEU A 444 -0.99 -12.14 -24.38
C LEU A 444 -1.83 -11.02 -25.03
N LEU A 445 -1.38 -9.77 -24.98
CA LEU A 445 -2.05 -8.64 -25.61
C LEU A 445 -1.41 -8.33 -26.97
N GLN A 446 -2.24 -8.19 -28.00
CA GLN A 446 -1.80 -7.96 -29.38
C GLN A 446 -2.37 -6.64 -29.94
N ASP A 447 -1.64 -6.02 -30.87
CA ASP A 447 -2.06 -4.82 -31.58
C ASP A 447 -3.47 -5.01 -32.17
N GLY A 448 -4.37 -4.07 -31.88
CA GLY A 448 -5.73 -4.06 -32.42
C GLY A 448 -6.78 -4.78 -31.56
N MET A 449 -6.40 -5.46 -30.47
CA MET A 449 -7.35 -6.04 -29.53
C MET A 449 -8.09 -4.94 -28.75
N GLU A 450 -9.40 -5.01 -28.66
CA GLU A 450 -10.16 -4.15 -27.74
C GLU A 450 -10.16 -4.77 -26.35
N VAL A 451 -9.82 -3.99 -25.31
CA VAL A 451 -9.74 -4.49 -23.93
C VAL A 451 -10.29 -3.49 -22.92
N THR A 452 -10.70 -4.02 -21.77
CA THR A 452 -11.06 -3.24 -20.57
C THR A 452 -10.03 -3.50 -19.48
N VAL A 453 -9.39 -2.44 -19.00
CA VAL A 453 -8.42 -2.47 -17.91
C VAL A 453 -9.12 -2.00 -16.64
N CYS A 454 -9.35 -2.90 -15.69
CA CYS A 454 -10.08 -2.63 -14.45
C CYS A 454 -9.14 -2.64 -13.24
N CYS A 455 -9.08 -1.53 -12.52
CA CYS A 455 -8.38 -1.42 -11.23
C CYS A 455 -9.35 -1.26 -10.04
N ALA A 456 -10.67 -1.30 -10.28
CA ALA A 456 -11.69 -1.07 -9.25
C ALA A 456 -11.95 -2.28 -8.33
N GLU A 457 -11.30 -3.43 -8.59
CA GLU A 457 -11.60 -4.70 -7.92
C GLU A 457 -10.64 -5.05 -6.78
N GLY A 458 -9.61 -4.22 -6.49
CA GLY A 458 -8.70 -4.38 -5.35
C GLY A 458 -7.24 -4.09 -5.69
N GLU A 459 -6.31 -4.78 -5.03
CA GLU A 459 -4.87 -4.68 -5.28
C GLU A 459 -4.42 -5.36 -6.58
N GLU A 460 -5.18 -6.36 -7.03
CA GLU A 460 -5.01 -6.96 -8.35
C GLU A 460 -5.85 -6.22 -9.39
N GLY A 461 -5.19 -5.77 -10.46
CA GLY A 461 -5.83 -5.28 -11.65
C GLY A 461 -6.13 -6.42 -12.62
N HIS A 462 -7.20 -6.27 -13.38
CA HIS A 462 -7.64 -7.25 -14.37
C HIS A 462 -7.79 -6.61 -15.75
N VAL A 463 -7.37 -7.34 -16.78
CA VAL A 463 -7.65 -6.98 -18.17
C VAL A 463 -8.61 -7.99 -18.77
N TYR A 464 -9.75 -7.50 -19.22
CA TYR A 464 -10.80 -8.30 -19.84
C TYR A 464 -10.79 -8.11 -21.35
N GLU A 465 -11.16 -9.17 -22.06
CA GLU A 465 -11.38 -9.14 -23.50
C GLU A 465 -12.62 -8.30 -23.86
N GLY A 466 -12.43 -7.36 -24.78
CA GLY A 466 -13.46 -6.46 -25.28
C GLY A 466 -13.75 -5.26 -24.38
N ARG A 467 -14.67 -4.43 -24.84
CA ARG A 467 -15.25 -3.33 -24.08
C ARG A 467 -16.29 -3.83 -23.07
N VAL A 468 -16.15 -3.40 -21.83
CA VAL A 468 -17.10 -3.58 -20.74
C VAL A 468 -17.54 -2.20 -20.26
N ASP A 469 -18.84 -1.95 -20.25
CA ASP A 469 -19.37 -0.68 -19.78
C ASP A 469 -19.22 -0.54 -18.26
N PHE A 470 -18.98 0.68 -17.80
CA PHE A 470 -18.82 0.99 -16.38
C PHE A 470 -19.55 2.28 -16.02
N LYS A 471 -19.88 2.43 -14.73
CA LYS A 471 -20.49 3.62 -14.16
C LYS A 471 -19.56 4.25 -13.12
N LEU A 472 -19.52 5.58 -13.13
CA LEU A 472 -18.93 6.39 -12.07
C LEU A 472 -20.04 6.85 -11.13
N GLU A 473 -19.91 6.52 -9.86
CA GLU A 473 -20.79 7.02 -8.80
C GLU A 473 -20.00 7.99 -7.92
N SER A 474 -20.50 9.21 -7.76
CA SER A 474 -19.89 10.23 -6.89
C SER A 474 -20.81 10.49 -5.71
N ILE A 475 -20.28 10.38 -4.49
CA ILE A 475 -21.01 10.69 -3.25
C ILE A 475 -20.31 11.86 -2.55
N ASP A 476 -21.04 12.95 -2.29
CA ASP A 476 -20.56 14.07 -1.46
C ASP A 476 -20.81 13.75 0.01
N LEU A 477 -19.76 13.78 0.82
CA LEU A 477 -19.76 13.42 2.22
C LEU A 477 -20.21 14.58 3.14
N LYS A 478 -20.29 15.83 2.64
CA LYS A 478 -20.55 17.00 3.49
C LYS A 478 -21.93 17.03 4.14
N ASP A 479 -22.92 16.39 3.52
CA ASP A 479 -24.32 16.44 3.94
C ASP A 479 -24.78 15.17 4.69
N LEU A 480 -23.83 14.29 5.08
CA LEU A 480 -24.17 13.04 5.77
C LEU A 480 -24.32 13.26 7.29
N GLU A 481 -25.56 13.26 7.76
CA GLU A 481 -25.88 13.18 9.19
C GLU A 481 -25.42 11.83 9.79
N GLU A 482 -25.03 11.85 11.07
CA GLU A 482 -24.58 10.65 11.80
C GLU A 482 -25.74 10.00 12.57
N PRO A 483 -26.05 8.70 12.33
CA PRO A 483 -27.13 7.99 13.01
C PRO A 483 -26.76 7.64 14.46
N LYS A 484 -27.78 7.48 15.31
CA LYS A 484 -27.64 6.99 16.70
C LYS A 484 -27.29 5.50 16.72
N THR A 485 -27.95 4.68 15.90
CA THR A 485 -27.61 3.28 15.66
C THR A 485 -26.31 3.23 14.86
N LYS A 486 -25.30 2.55 15.41
CA LYS A 486 -23.97 2.55 14.80
C LYS A 486 -23.96 1.74 13.52
N LEU A 487 -23.41 2.30 12.45
CA LEU A 487 -23.17 1.59 11.19
C LEU A 487 -21.71 1.16 11.09
N LEU A 488 -21.52 -0.16 11.14
CA LEU A 488 -20.22 -0.82 11.07
C LEU A 488 -20.03 -1.50 9.72
N MET A 489 -18.80 -1.93 9.44
CA MET A 489 -18.46 -2.67 8.23
C MET A 489 -18.21 -4.16 8.48
N ASN A 490 -18.56 -4.97 7.50
CA ASN A 490 -18.09 -6.35 7.36
C ASN A 490 -16.82 -6.33 6.50
N VAL A 491 -15.67 -6.69 7.09
CA VAL A 491 -14.36 -6.62 6.43
C VAL A 491 -13.66 -7.97 6.54
N GLY A 492 -13.40 -8.62 5.41
CA GLY A 492 -12.63 -9.88 5.40
C GLY A 492 -11.19 -9.68 4.93
N ASN A 493 -10.99 -8.84 3.91
CA ASN A 493 -9.70 -8.69 3.25
C ASN A 493 -8.86 -7.58 3.88
N PRO A 494 -7.72 -7.90 4.53
CA PRO A 494 -6.79 -6.90 5.07
C PRO A 494 -6.25 -5.94 4.02
N GLU A 495 -6.07 -6.40 2.78
CA GLU A 495 -5.53 -5.60 1.68
C GLU A 495 -6.44 -4.44 1.28
N LYS A 496 -7.76 -4.56 1.54
CA LYS A 496 -8.72 -3.49 1.26
C LYS A 496 -8.94 -2.57 2.46
N ALA A 497 -8.41 -2.91 3.64
CA ALA A 497 -8.81 -2.27 4.89
C ALA A 497 -8.53 -0.76 4.90
N LEU A 498 -7.34 -0.33 4.47
CA LEU A 498 -6.96 1.10 4.47
C LEU A 498 -7.84 1.95 3.56
N ALA A 499 -8.19 1.44 2.38
CA ALA A 499 -9.08 2.12 1.44
C ALA A 499 -10.52 2.17 1.97
N LEU A 500 -11.01 1.06 2.54
CA LEU A 500 -12.35 1.00 3.13
C LEU A 500 -12.52 1.93 4.33
N ALA A 501 -11.46 2.13 5.12
CA ALA A 501 -11.48 3.02 6.27
C ALA A 501 -11.71 4.50 5.90
N LEU A 502 -11.46 4.89 4.64
CA LEU A 502 -11.74 6.25 4.15
C LEU A 502 -13.23 6.51 3.94
N ILE A 503 -14.05 5.46 3.84
CA ILE A 503 -15.50 5.59 3.82
C ILE A 503 -15.94 5.91 5.25
N PRO A 504 -16.75 6.97 5.49
CA PRO A 504 -17.29 7.26 6.81
C PRO A 504 -17.93 6.04 7.47
N ASN A 505 -17.38 5.64 8.61
CA ASN A 505 -17.73 4.41 9.30
C ASN A 505 -17.58 4.60 10.81
N GLN A 506 -18.16 3.69 11.59
CA GLN A 506 -18.02 3.66 13.05
C GLN A 506 -17.30 2.38 13.53
N GLY A 507 -16.51 1.75 12.66
CA GLY A 507 -15.74 0.54 12.93
C GLY A 507 -16.15 -0.68 12.10
N VAL A 508 -15.70 -1.85 12.54
CA VAL A 508 -15.92 -3.14 11.88
C VAL A 508 -16.70 -4.05 12.83
N GLY A 509 -17.91 -4.45 12.44
CA GLY A 509 -18.76 -5.32 13.26
C GLY A 509 -18.53 -6.80 13.00
N LEU A 510 -17.84 -7.13 11.91
CA LEU A 510 -17.41 -8.48 11.59
C LEU A 510 -16.11 -8.46 10.76
N ALA A 511 -14.99 -8.72 11.41
CA ALA A 511 -13.72 -9.06 10.78
C ALA A 511 -13.57 -10.59 10.71
N ARG A 512 -13.51 -11.13 9.49
CA ARG A 512 -13.49 -12.59 9.25
C ARG A 512 -12.06 -13.12 9.14
N MET A 513 -11.65 -13.92 10.13
CA MET A 513 -10.32 -14.51 10.17
C MET A 513 -10.07 -15.54 9.05
N GLU A 514 -11.13 -16.18 8.55
CA GLU A 514 -11.06 -17.21 7.51
C GLU A 514 -10.44 -16.69 6.21
N PHE A 515 -10.64 -15.42 5.90
CA PHE A 515 -10.05 -14.81 4.71
C PHE A 515 -8.53 -14.74 4.83
N ILE A 516 -8.01 -14.50 6.04
CA ILE A 516 -6.58 -14.45 6.30
C ILE A 516 -5.98 -15.85 6.17
N ILE A 517 -6.63 -16.84 6.78
CA ILE A 517 -6.20 -18.23 6.71
C ILE A 517 -6.21 -18.75 5.26
N ASN A 518 -7.25 -18.46 4.47
CA ASN A 518 -7.36 -18.94 3.09
C ASN A 518 -6.37 -18.27 2.12
N ASN A 519 -6.05 -16.99 2.30
CA ASN A 519 -5.29 -16.24 1.31
C ASN A 519 -3.81 -16.08 1.65
N HIS A 520 -3.48 -16.05 2.93
CA HIS A 520 -2.10 -15.84 3.39
C HIS A 520 -1.49 -17.12 3.97
N ILE A 521 -2.19 -17.80 4.87
CA ILE A 521 -1.65 -19.01 5.53
C ILE A 521 -1.72 -20.23 4.60
N LYS A 522 -2.86 -20.44 3.91
CA LYS A 522 -3.07 -21.47 2.88
C LYS A 522 -2.70 -22.90 3.31
N ALA A 523 -2.71 -23.20 4.60
CA ALA A 523 -2.35 -24.50 5.14
C ALA A 523 -3.21 -24.83 6.36
N HIS A 524 -3.47 -26.12 6.58
CA HIS A 524 -4.26 -26.55 7.74
C HIS A 524 -3.51 -26.26 9.06
N PRO A 525 -4.13 -25.63 10.07
CA PRO A 525 -3.43 -25.26 11.31
C PRO A 525 -2.81 -26.46 12.06
N MET A 526 -3.50 -27.60 12.08
CA MET A 526 -2.93 -28.81 12.70
C MET A 526 -1.80 -29.44 11.89
N ALA A 527 -1.74 -29.21 10.58
CA ALA A 527 -0.61 -29.61 9.75
C ALA A 527 0.63 -28.79 10.11
N LEU A 528 0.48 -27.48 10.30
CA LEU A 528 1.55 -26.60 10.78
C LEU A 528 2.00 -26.99 12.20
N TYR A 529 1.05 -27.31 13.10
CA TYR A 529 1.37 -27.80 14.44
C TYR A 529 2.16 -29.11 14.43
N ASP A 530 1.77 -30.07 13.59
CA ASP A 530 2.48 -31.33 13.45
C ASP A 530 3.89 -31.14 12.90
N MET A 531 4.06 -30.28 11.89
CA MET A 531 5.38 -29.91 11.38
C MET A 531 6.25 -29.25 12.46
N TYR A 532 5.67 -28.37 13.29
CA TYR A 532 6.38 -27.73 14.40
C TYR A 532 6.84 -28.75 15.46
N GLN A 533 6.07 -29.83 15.66
CA GLN A 533 6.42 -30.95 16.55
C GLN A 533 7.37 -31.96 15.90
N GLY A 534 7.84 -31.73 14.67
CA GLY A 534 8.68 -32.66 13.92
C GLY A 534 7.96 -33.92 13.44
N ARG A 535 6.62 -33.90 13.36
CA ARG A 535 5.82 -35.00 12.81
C ARG A 535 5.72 -34.89 11.29
N PHE A 536 5.53 -36.04 10.63
CA PHE A 536 5.35 -36.10 9.19
C PHE A 536 3.98 -35.56 8.78
N VAL A 537 3.97 -34.74 7.72
CA VAL A 537 2.76 -34.11 7.17
C VAL A 537 2.77 -34.24 5.66
N LYS A 538 1.63 -34.67 5.11
CA LYS A 538 1.37 -34.71 3.67
C LYS A 538 1.37 -33.26 3.13
N ASP A 539 1.99 -33.03 1.98
CA ASP A 539 2.15 -31.70 1.36
C ASP A 539 3.15 -30.76 2.08
N SER A 540 4.02 -31.30 2.95
CA SER A 540 5.03 -30.51 3.68
C SER A 540 5.98 -29.68 2.79
N GLU A 541 6.29 -30.13 1.58
CA GLU A 541 7.09 -29.34 0.62
C GLU A 541 6.33 -28.09 0.14
N GLN A 542 5.05 -28.24 -0.20
CA GLN A 542 4.18 -27.12 -0.60
C GLN A 542 4.01 -26.13 0.57
N ILE A 543 3.78 -26.63 1.78
CA ILE A 543 3.65 -25.80 2.98
C ILE A 543 4.97 -25.09 3.29
N GLY A 544 6.11 -25.76 3.12
CA GLY A 544 7.44 -25.17 3.29
C GLY A 544 7.72 -24.00 2.34
N GLN A 545 7.15 -24.01 1.13
CA GLN A 545 7.24 -22.87 0.22
C GLN A 545 6.42 -21.66 0.69
N LEU A 546 5.26 -21.89 1.31
CA LEU A 546 4.42 -20.83 1.88
C LEU A 546 5.09 -20.16 3.08
N MET A 547 5.87 -20.91 3.85
CA MET A 547 6.55 -20.45 5.07
C MET A 547 7.90 -19.73 4.80
N GLN A 548 8.28 -19.48 3.56
CA GLN A 548 9.56 -18.82 3.27
C GLN A 548 9.64 -17.45 3.95
N GLY A 549 10.77 -17.19 4.63
CA GLY A 549 10.99 -15.96 5.39
C GLY A 549 10.62 -16.04 6.88
N PHE A 550 10.01 -17.15 7.33
CA PHE A 550 9.67 -17.38 8.74
C PHE A 550 10.60 -18.40 9.41
N SER A 551 10.77 -18.30 10.73
CA SER A 551 11.67 -19.18 11.48
C SER A 551 11.17 -20.62 11.58
N ASP A 552 9.86 -20.79 11.73
CA ASP A 552 9.19 -22.07 11.98
C ASP A 552 7.67 -21.98 11.66
N PRO A 553 6.93 -23.10 11.61
CA PRO A 553 5.51 -23.10 11.28
C PRO A 553 4.64 -22.30 12.24
N LYS A 554 5.03 -22.20 13.52
CA LYS A 554 4.28 -21.46 14.54
C LYS A 554 4.42 -19.96 14.30
N ALA A 555 5.64 -19.49 14.09
CA ALA A 555 5.92 -18.10 13.74
C ALA A 555 5.16 -17.68 12.47
N PHE A 556 5.19 -18.51 11.42
CA PHE A 556 4.41 -18.28 10.20
C PHE A 556 2.92 -18.08 10.48
N PHE A 557 2.29 -18.99 11.21
CA PHE A 557 0.86 -18.91 11.52
C PHE A 557 0.52 -17.65 12.33
N ILE A 558 1.26 -17.38 13.40
CA ILE A 558 0.99 -16.27 14.32
C ILE A 558 1.24 -14.92 13.63
N ASP A 559 2.33 -14.80 12.88
CA ASP A 559 2.74 -13.53 12.27
C ASP A 559 1.84 -13.16 11.10
N GLU A 560 1.47 -14.10 10.23
CA GLU A 560 0.51 -13.84 9.15
C GLU A 560 -0.89 -13.49 9.70
N LEU A 561 -1.34 -14.23 10.72
CA LEU A 561 -2.63 -13.98 11.33
C LEU A 561 -2.68 -12.63 12.05
N SER A 562 -1.66 -12.32 12.83
CA SER A 562 -1.55 -11.03 13.52
C SER A 562 -1.35 -9.87 12.56
N ALA A 563 -0.62 -10.04 11.46
CA ALA A 563 -0.49 -9.01 10.43
C ALA A 563 -1.83 -8.71 9.73
N GLY A 564 -2.58 -9.74 9.33
CA GLY A 564 -3.88 -9.56 8.69
C GLY A 564 -4.89 -8.88 9.62
N ILE A 565 -4.96 -9.29 10.89
CA ILE A 565 -5.87 -8.68 11.87
C ILE A 565 -5.40 -7.27 12.26
N GLY A 566 -4.09 -7.11 12.49
CA GLY A 566 -3.46 -5.83 12.82
C GLY A 566 -3.69 -4.77 11.75
N MET A 567 -3.59 -5.15 10.47
CA MET A 567 -3.89 -4.26 9.34
C MET A 567 -5.35 -3.76 9.35
N ILE A 568 -6.32 -4.65 9.60
CA ILE A 568 -7.73 -4.25 9.70
C ILE A 568 -7.93 -3.35 10.93
N ALA A 569 -7.39 -3.73 12.08
CA ALA A 569 -7.54 -2.97 13.31
C ALA A 569 -6.91 -1.57 13.25
N ALA A 570 -5.73 -1.46 12.64
CA ALA A 570 -5.02 -0.21 12.40
C ALA A 570 -5.77 0.70 11.43
N ALA A 571 -6.29 0.15 10.33
CA ALA A 571 -7.03 0.93 9.34
C ALA A 571 -8.24 1.67 9.93
N PHE A 572 -8.97 1.00 10.84
CA PHE A 572 -10.19 1.53 11.44
C PHE A 572 -9.95 2.20 12.81
N TYR A 573 -8.71 2.28 13.28
CA TYR A 573 -8.40 2.84 14.59
C TYR A 573 -8.84 4.32 14.71
N PRO A 574 -9.41 4.76 15.86
CA PRO A 574 -9.63 4.02 17.11
C PRO A 574 -10.99 3.29 17.18
N ASN A 575 -11.75 3.21 16.09
CA ASN A 575 -13.07 2.57 16.09
C ASN A 575 -12.94 1.06 16.38
N PRO A 576 -13.96 0.45 17.01
CA PRO A 576 -13.93 -0.97 17.38
C PRO A 576 -13.86 -1.87 16.14
N VAL A 577 -13.06 -2.94 16.24
CA VAL A 577 -12.96 -4.00 15.24
C VAL A 577 -13.28 -5.33 15.90
N ILE A 578 -14.45 -5.88 15.60
CA ILE A 578 -14.91 -7.15 16.17
C ILE A 578 -14.41 -8.29 15.30
N VAL A 579 -13.36 -9.00 15.76
CA VAL A 579 -12.75 -10.13 15.07
C VAL A 579 -13.46 -11.42 15.46
N ARG A 580 -14.01 -12.12 14.47
CA ARG A 580 -14.56 -13.45 14.65
C ARG A 580 -13.45 -14.49 14.52
N THR A 581 -13.33 -15.38 15.51
CA THR A 581 -12.42 -16.54 15.43
C THR A 581 -12.84 -17.50 14.31
N SER A 582 -11.98 -18.45 13.95
CA SER A 582 -12.20 -19.27 12.76
C SER A 582 -13.49 -20.11 12.82
N ASP A 583 -14.39 -19.92 11.86
CA ASP A 583 -15.68 -20.61 11.76
C ASP A 583 -15.74 -21.58 10.56
N PHE A 584 -14.59 -22.05 10.09
CA PHE A 584 -14.52 -23.02 9.02
C PHE A 584 -15.25 -24.32 9.37
N LYS A 585 -15.94 -24.86 8.38
CA LYS A 585 -16.49 -26.21 8.40
C LYS A 585 -15.37 -27.22 8.10
N SER A 586 -15.56 -28.46 8.54
CA SER A 586 -14.59 -29.55 8.34
C SER A 586 -14.23 -29.77 6.87
N ASN A 587 -15.21 -29.65 5.97
CA ASN A 587 -14.98 -29.77 4.53
C ASN A 587 -14.11 -28.63 3.97
N GLU A 588 -14.20 -27.40 4.49
CA GLU A 588 -13.36 -26.29 4.05
C GLU A 588 -11.91 -26.51 4.50
N TYR A 589 -11.70 -26.91 5.76
CA TYR A 589 -10.37 -27.27 6.26
C TYR A 589 -9.76 -28.47 5.52
N LYS A 590 -10.57 -29.46 5.13
CA LYS A 590 -10.12 -30.67 4.43
C LYS A 590 -9.42 -30.35 3.10
N HIS A 591 -9.88 -29.33 2.40
CA HIS A 591 -9.33 -28.93 1.09
C HIS A 591 -8.05 -28.08 1.20
N MET A 592 -7.65 -27.67 2.39
CA MET A 592 -6.38 -26.97 2.58
C MET A 592 -5.20 -27.96 2.47
N PRO A 593 -4.02 -27.53 1.99
CA PRO A 593 -2.78 -28.30 2.08
C PRO A 593 -2.57 -28.89 3.48
N GLY A 594 -2.34 -30.21 3.53
CA GLY A 594 -2.23 -30.98 4.77
C GLY A 594 -3.54 -31.28 5.52
N GLY A 595 -4.70 -30.80 5.07
CA GLY A 595 -5.99 -30.89 5.80
C GLY A 595 -6.64 -32.27 5.80
N GLU A 596 -6.45 -33.08 4.75
CA GLU A 596 -7.13 -34.37 4.55
C GLU A 596 -6.92 -35.36 5.71
N ALA A 597 -5.78 -35.29 6.41
CA ALA A 597 -5.46 -36.18 7.52
C ALA A 597 -6.23 -35.83 8.83
N TYR A 598 -6.71 -34.60 8.97
CA TYR A 598 -7.31 -34.09 10.20
C TYR A 598 -8.83 -34.02 10.14
N GLU A 599 -9.39 -33.88 8.94
CA GLU A 599 -10.81 -33.61 8.73
C GLU A 599 -11.57 -34.83 8.19
N LYS A 600 -12.61 -35.23 8.93
CA LYS A 600 -13.52 -36.30 8.52
C LYS A 600 -14.62 -35.75 7.62
N ASP A 601 -15.13 -36.60 6.72
CA ASP A 601 -16.36 -36.29 5.99
C ASP A 601 -17.55 -36.25 6.95
N GLU A 602 -18.32 -35.18 6.87
CA GLU A 602 -19.54 -34.98 7.64
C GLU A 602 -20.72 -34.90 6.67
N GLU A 603 -21.80 -35.62 7.00
CA GLU A 603 -23.04 -35.60 6.19
C GLU A 603 -23.65 -34.19 6.11
N ASN A 604 -23.52 -33.39 7.18
CA ASN A 604 -24.07 -32.04 7.26
C ASN A 604 -23.04 -31.06 7.84
N PRO A 605 -22.08 -30.56 7.03
CA PRO A 605 -21.01 -29.69 7.51
C PRO A 605 -21.50 -28.39 8.16
N MET A 606 -22.69 -27.89 7.78
CA MET A 606 -23.31 -26.68 8.35
C MET A 606 -23.51 -26.76 9.87
N ILE A 607 -23.84 -27.94 10.39
CA ILE A 607 -24.10 -28.20 11.82
C ILE A 607 -23.04 -29.12 12.47
N GLY A 608 -21.95 -29.39 11.74
CA GLY A 608 -20.88 -30.32 12.10
C GLY A 608 -19.79 -29.71 12.98
N PHE A 609 -18.58 -30.25 12.88
CA PHE A 609 -17.43 -29.90 13.71
C PHE A 609 -16.82 -28.53 13.35
N ARG A 610 -17.43 -27.46 13.87
CA ARG A 610 -17.05 -26.05 13.68
C ARG A 610 -17.32 -25.18 14.91
N GLY A 611 -16.82 -23.94 14.87
CA GLY A 611 -16.98 -22.93 15.93
C GLY A 611 -16.53 -23.43 17.30
N ALA A 612 -17.24 -23.02 18.37
CA ALA A 612 -16.85 -23.32 19.76
C ALA A 612 -16.50 -24.79 20.04
N SER A 613 -17.25 -25.74 19.48
CA SER A 613 -17.02 -27.17 19.72
C SER A 613 -15.68 -27.68 19.17
N ARG A 614 -15.12 -26.98 18.18
CA ARG A 614 -13.79 -27.28 17.63
C ARG A 614 -12.69 -26.77 18.56
N TYR A 615 -12.84 -25.57 19.10
CA TYR A 615 -11.79 -24.88 19.86
C TYR A 615 -11.32 -25.61 21.13
N TYR A 616 -12.24 -26.24 21.87
CA TYR A 616 -11.87 -26.99 23.07
C TYR A 616 -11.57 -28.48 22.81
N SER A 617 -11.78 -28.97 21.59
CA SER A 617 -11.58 -30.38 21.26
C SER A 617 -10.09 -30.73 21.27
N GLU A 618 -9.73 -31.88 21.82
CA GLU A 618 -8.35 -32.38 21.81
C GLU A 618 -7.76 -32.50 20.39
N ALA A 619 -8.61 -32.63 19.37
CA ALA A 619 -8.18 -32.69 17.97
C ALA A 619 -7.69 -31.34 17.40
N TYR A 620 -8.04 -30.20 18.02
CA TYR A 620 -7.78 -28.86 17.45
C TYR A 620 -7.33 -27.82 18.48
N LYS A 621 -7.42 -28.11 19.79
CA LYS A 621 -7.14 -27.17 20.88
C LYS A 621 -5.81 -26.43 20.74
N GLU A 622 -4.76 -27.11 20.26
CA GLU A 622 -3.44 -26.51 20.10
C GLU A 622 -3.41 -25.47 18.97
N ALA A 623 -4.12 -25.69 17.86
CA ALA A 623 -4.28 -24.68 16.82
C ALA A 623 -5.07 -23.46 17.31
N PHE A 624 -6.12 -23.67 18.11
CA PHE A 624 -6.88 -22.56 18.70
C PHE A 624 -6.04 -21.72 19.68
N LYS A 625 -5.10 -22.34 20.41
CA LYS A 625 -4.14 -21.60 21.22
C LYS A 625 -3.25 -20.68 20.37
N TRP A 626 -2.84 -21.12 19.17
CA TRP A 626 -2.09 -20.25 18.25
C TRP A 626 -2.93 -19.09 17.73
N GLU A 627 -4.23 -19.28 17.46
CA GLU A 627 -5.15 -18.17 17.15
C GLU A 627 -5.22 -17.17 18.32
N CYS A 628 -5.34 -17.67 19.55
CA CYS A 628 -5.34 -16.82 20.76
C CYS A 628 -4.02 -16.05 20.94
N GLU A 629 -2.88 -16.68 20.66
CA GLU A 629 -1.57 -16.04 20.74
C GLU A 629 -1.43 -14.91 19.73
N ALA A 630 -1.90 -15.10 18.49
CA ALA A 630 -1.95 -14.03 17.48
C ALA A 630 -2.87 -12.87 17.89
N LEU A 631 -4.07 -13.17 18.40
CA LEU A 631 -5.01 -12.15 18.90
C LEU A 631 -4.43 -11.36 20.08
N LYS A 632 -3.74 -12.05 20.99
CA LYS A 632 -3.05 -11.41 22.11
C LYS A 632 -1.92 -10.50 21.61
N LYS A 633 -1.10 -10.97 20.66
CA LYS A 633 -0.03 -10.18 20.03
C LYS A 633 -0.56 -8.87 19.43
N VAL A 634 -1.67 -8.93 18.70
CA VAL A 634 -2.30 -7.71 18.12
C VAL A 634 -2.72 -6.71 19.21
N ARG A 635 -3.32 -7.18 20.30
CA ARG A 635 -3.86 -6.29 21.32
C ARG A 635 -2.82 -5.75 22.28
N ASP A 636 -1.94 -6.63 22.75
CA ASP A 636 -1.02 -6.33 23.84
C ASP A 636 0.33 -5.83 23.30
N ASP A 637 0.85 -6.44 22.25
CA ASP A 637 2.18 -6.10 21.72
C ASP A 637 2.07 -4.98 20.69
N MET A 638 1.13 -5.09 19.73
CA MET A 638 0.87 -4.03 18.74
C MET A 638 0.03 -2.87 19.30
N GLY A 639 -0.56 -3.02 20.50
CA GLY A 639 -1.34 -1.96 21.14
C GLY A 639 -2.71 -1.68 20.54
N LEU A 640 -3.23 -2.54 19.66
CA LEU A 640 -4.51 -2.36 18.98
C LEU A 640 -5.68 -2.84 19.86
N THR A 641 -5.92 -2.11 20.95
CA THR A 641 -6.94 -2.46 21.96
C THR A 641 -8.38 -2.31 21.47
N ASN A 642 -8.58 -1.61 20.34
CA ASN A 642 -9.85 -1.52 19.62
C ASN A 642 -10.32 -2.87 19.04
N VAL A 643 -9.45 -3.88 19.01
CA VAL A 643 -9.85 -5.26 18.70
C VAL A 643 -10.68 -5.86 19.82
N LYS A 644 -11.90 -6.27 19.47
CA LYS A 644 -12.83 -7.08 20.27
C LYS A 644 -12.95 -8.46 19.65
N LEU A 645 -13.35 -9.46 20.42
CA LEU A 645 -13.40 -10.84 19.95
C LEU A 645 -14.82 -11.35 19.88
N MET A 646 -15.09 -12.24 18.92
CA MET A 646 -16.38 -12.88 18.76
C MET A 646 -16.21 -14.38 18.53
N LEU A 647 -16.90 -15.19 19.33
CA LEU A 647 -16.91 -16.64 19.20
C LEU A 647 -18.13 -17.10 18.38
N PRO A 648 -17.92 -17.80 17.25
CA PRO A 648 -18.99 -18.37 16.44
C PRO A 648 -19.46 -19.72 16.97
N PHE A 649 -20.68 -20.07 16.59
CA PHE A 649 -21.32 -21.37 16.71
C PHE A 649 -21.28 -21.97 18.13
N VAL A 650 -21.48 -21.12 19.15
CA VAL A 650 -21.49 -21.53 20.56
C VAL A 650 -22.83 -22.21 20.87
N ARG A 651 -22.87 -23.53 20.98
CA ARG A 651 -24.15 -24.28 21.08
C ARG A 651 -24.77 -24.20 22.46
N THR A 652 -23.94 -24.11 23.50
CA THR A 652 -24.38 -24.05 24.91
C THR A 652 -23.51 -23.08 25.72
N PRO A 653 -24.03 -22.54 26.86
CA PRO A 653 -23.20 -21.71 27.74
C PRO A 653 -21.97 -22.43 28.29
N ASP A 654 -22.04 -23.76 28.47
CA ASP A 654 -20.90 -24.56 28.93
C ASP A 654 -19.78 -24.62 27.89
N GLU A 655 -20.10 -24.78 26.59
CA GLU A 655 -19.11 -24.65 25.53
C GLU A 655 -18.43 -23.29 25.57
N GLY A 656 -19.22 -22.22 25.74
CA GLY A 656 -18.69 -20.86 25.89
C GLY A 656 -17.69 -20.76 27.04
N ARG A 657 -18.03 -21.28 28.24
CA ARG A 657 -17.13 -21.28 29.40
C ARG A 657 -15.84 -22.07 29.14
N ARG A 658 -15.91 -23.21 28.45
CA ARG A 658 -14.73 -24.01 28.09
C ARG A 658 -13.80 -23.28 27.14
N VAL A 659 -14.34 -22.58 26.15
CA VAL A 659 -13.51 -21.76 25.23
C VAL A 659 -12.91 -20.57 25.96
N ILE A 660 -13.70 -19.83 26.75
CA ILE A 660 -13.23 -18.71 27.57
C ILE A 660 -12.13 -19.13 28.55
N ALA A 661 -12.21 -20.34 29.12
CA ALA A 661 -11.15 -20.88 29.97
C ALA A 661 -9.82 -21.02 29.22
N ILE A 662 -9.84 -21.52 27.98
CA ILE A 662 -8.64 -21.62 27.13
C ILE A 662 -8.12 -20.22 26.77
N MET A 663 -9.00 -19.27 26.43
CA MET A 663 -8.60 -17.89 26.16
C MET A 663 -7.94 -17.23 27.38
N ASN A 664 -8.49 -17.46 28.58
CA ASN A 664 -7.92 -17.00 29.84
C ASN A 664 -6.54 -17.62 30.11
N GLU A 665 -6.35 -18.93 29.84
CA GLU A 665 -5.04 -19.61 29.90
C GLU A 665 -4.01 -18.94 28.99
N MET A 666 -4.45 -18.49 27.81
CA MET A 666 -3.63 -17.75 26.84
C MET A 666 -3.49 -16.25 27.16
N GLY A 667 -4.08 -15.78 28.27
CA GLY A 667 -3.97 -14.38 28.73
C GLY A 667 -4.99 -13.40 28.14
N LEU A 668 -5.93 -13.87 27.32
CA LEU A 668 -7.06 -13.09 26.79
C LEU A 668 -8.22 -13.12 27.80
N ILE A 669 -8.19 -12.19 28.75
CA ILE A 669 -9.15 -12.12 29.87
C ILE A 669 -10.12 -10.96 29.67
N GLN A 670 -11.43 -11.23 29.68
CA GLN A 670 -12.47 -10.19 29.58
C GLN A 670 -12.28 -9.08 30.63
N GLY A 671 -12.45 -7.83 30.20
CA GLY A 671 -12.24 -6.62 31.00
C GLY A 671 -10.77 -6.22 31.21
N LYS A 672 -9.80 -7.11 30.94
CA LYS A 672 -8.37 -6.75 30.98
C LYS A 672 -7.96 -6.10 29.67
N ASN A 673 -7.25 -4.96 29.74
CA ASN A 673 -6.81 -4.20 28.57
C ASN A 673 -8.00 -3.88 27.63
N ASP A 674 -9.17 -3.57 28.19
CA ASP A 674 -10.45 -3.33 27.48
C ASP A 674 -10.90 -4.45 26.54
N LEU A 675 -10.53 -5.70 26.82
CA LEU A 675 -11.01 -6.84 26.04
C LEU A 675 -12.48 -7.12 26.32
N GLU A 676 -13.29 -7.16 25.26
CA GLU A 676 -14.64 -7.71 25.30
C GLU A 676 -14.72 -8.93 24.39
N ILE A 677 -15.46 -9.94 24.83
CA ILE A 677 -15.71 -11.16 24.08
C ILE A 677 -17.22 -11.34 23.90
N TYR A 678 -17.66 -11.30 22.66
CA TYR A 678 -19.04 -11.49 22.25
C TYR A 678 -19.28 -12.93 21.78
N ALA A 679 -20.52 -13.39 21.88
CA ALA A 679 -20.96 -14.58 21.18
C ALA A 679 -21.72 -14.20 19.91
N MET A 680 -21.48 -14.93 18.83
CA MET A 680 -22.34 -14.83 17.65
C MET A 680 -23.68 -15.50 17.98
N CYS A 681 -24.77 -14.72 17.99
CA CYS A 681 -26.11 -15.19 18.28
C CYS A 681 -26.72 -15.71 16.97
N GLU A 682 -26.48 -16.98 16.68
CA GLU A 682 -26.76 -17.57 15.37
C GLU A 682 -27.42 -18.95 15.44
N ILE A 683 -27.64 -19.47 16.65
CA ILE A 683 -28.32 -20.73 16.93
C ILE A 683 -29.56 -20.42 17.77
N PRO A 684 -30.72 -21.06 17.54
CA PRO A 684 -31.91 -20.85 18.37
C PRO A 684 -31.68 -21.02 19.88
N SER A 685 -30.74 -21.88 20.29
CA SER A 685 -30.35 -22.01 21.70
C SER A 685 -29.73 -20.73 22.29
N ASN A 686 -29.00 -19.94 21.49
CA ASN A 686 -28.47 -18.65 21.91
C ASN A 686 -29.59 -17.68 22.27
N VAL A 687 -30.69 -17.73 21.51
CA VAL A 687 -31.84 -16.85 21.71
C VAL A 687 -32.69 -17.32 22.89
N ILE A 688 -33.04 -18.61 22.93
CA ILE A 688 -33.94 -19.17 23.94
C ILE A 688 -33.29 -19.14 25.33
N PHE A 689 -31.96 -19.27 25.42
CA PHE A 689 -31.21 -19.33 26.67
C PHE A 689 -30.26 -18.13 26.86
N ALA A 690 -30.63 -16.99 26.27
CA ALA A 690 -29.80 -15.79 26.22
C ALA A 690 -29.35 -15.31 27.62
N ASP A 691 -30.17 -15.46 28.64
CA ASP A 691 -29.86 -15.06 30.02
C ASP A 691 -28.66 -15.82 30.62
N GLU A 692 -28.45 -17.08 30.26
CA GLU A 692 -27.28 -17.85 30.69
C GLU A 692 -26.04 -17.59 29.83
N PHE A 693 -26.21 -17.43 28.51
CA PHE A 693 -25.10 -17.06 27.63
C PHE A 693 -24.56 -15.67 27.96
N LEU A 694 -25.43 -14.70 28.24
CA LEU A 694 -25.05 -13.34 28.61
C LEU A 694 -24.41 -13.26 29.99
N LYS A 695 -24.34 -14.34 30.78
CA LYS A 695 -23.45 -14.39 31.97
C LYS A 695 -22.00 -14.70 31.60
N VAL A 696 -21.78 -15.26 30.41
CA VAL A 696 -20.45 -15.66 29.91
C VAL A 696 -19.86 -14.59 29.00
N PHE A 697 -20.68 -13.98 28.13
CA PHE A 697 -20.23 -13.05 27.09
C PHE A 697 -20.58 -11.60 27.39
N ASP A 698 -19.81 -10.65 26.86
CA ASP A 698 -20.02 -9.20 27.03
C ASP A 698 -21.17 -8.64 26.17
N GLY A 699 -21.73 -9.48 25.32
CA GLY A 699 -22.82 -9.13 24.40
C GLY A 699 -22.93 -10.11 23.25
N TYR A 700 -23.72 -9.73 22.26
CA TYR A 700 -24.00 -10.52 21.08
C TYR A 700 -23.76 -9.75 19.79
N SER A 701 -23.43 -10.50 18.74
CA SER A 701 -23.64 -10.10 17.35
C SER A 701 -24.52 -11.14 16.69
N ILE A 702 -25.67 -10.75 16.17
CA ILE A 702 -26.61 -11.68 15.53
C ILE A 702 -26.04 -12.11 14.18
N GLY A 703 -25.92 -13.43 13.99
CA GLY A 703 -25.66 -14.04 12.68
C GLY A 703 -26.97 -14.44 12.04
N SER A 704 -27.62 -13.53 11.32
CA SER A 704 -28.99 -13.72 10.83
C SER A 704 -29.10 -14.86 9.80
N ASN A 705 -28.02 -15.12 9.06
CA ASN A 705 -27.93 -16.23 8.12
C ASN A 705 -28.15 -17.59 8.79
N ASP A 706 -27.23 -18.01 9.66
CA ASP A 706 -27.31 -19.30 10.35
C ASP A 706 -28.53 -19.36 11.29
N LEU A 707 -28.91 -18.23 11.92
CA LEU A 707 -30.13 -18.18 12.74
C LEU A 707 -31.38 -18.49 11.92
N THR A 708 -31.47 -17.96 10.69
CA THR A 708 -32.57 -18.24 9.77
C THR A 708 -32.54 -19.68 9.30
N GLN A 709 -31.37 -20.19 8.91
CA GLN A 709 -31.20 -21.59 8.50
C GLN A 709 -31.70 -22.55 9.58
N LEU A 710 -31.29 -22.34 10.83
CA LEU A 710 -31.62 -23.23 11.94
C LEU A 710 -33.04 -23.03 12.49
N THR A 711 -33.57 -21.80 12.41
CA THR A 711 -34.96 -21.52 12.83
C THR A 711 -35.96 -22.15 11.86
N LEU A 712 -35.66 -22.11 10.56
CA LEU A 712 -36.55 -22.65 9.51
C LEU A 712 -36.23 -24.10 9.13
N GLY A 713 -35.08 -24.63 9.55
CA GLY A 713 -34.61 -25.96 9.16
C GLY A 713 -34.24 -26.04 7.68
N VAL A 714 -33.60 -24.99 7.14
CA VAL A 714 -33.27 -24.86 5.71
C VAL A 714 -31.77 -24.78 5.49
N ASP A 715 -31.28 -25.51 4.49
CA ASP A 715 -29.96 -25.27 3.91
C ASP A 715 -30.11 -24.33 2.71
N ARG A 716 -29.53 -23.14 2.81
CA ARG A 716 -29.61 -22.13 1.74
C ARG A 716 -28.82 -22.53 0.50
N ASP A 717 -27.84 -23.44 0.63
CA ASP A 717 -27.05 -23.94 -0.49
C ASP A 717 -27.81 -25.05 -1.24
N SER A 718 -28.88 -25.59 -0.63
CA SER A 718 -29.74 -26.60 -1.25
C SER A 718 -30.79 -25.98 -2.17
N THR A 719 -30.61 -26.16 -3.47
CA THR A 719 -31.51 -25.64 -4.51
C THR A 719 -32.97 -26.07 -4.35
N LEU A 720 -33.24 -27.18 -3.66
CA LEU A 720 -34.59 -27.71 -3.43
C LEU A 720 -35.38 -26.91 -2.39
N VAL A 721 -34.71 -26.32 -1.40
CA VAL A 721 -35.37 -25.67 -0.25
C VAL A 721 -34.92 -24.22 -0.01
N ALA A 722 -33.89 -23.74 -0.72
CA ALA A 722 -33.39 -22.38 -0.59
C ALA A 722 -34.45 -21.28 -0.75
N HIS A 723 -35.51 -21.53 -1.53
CA HIS A 723 -36.64 -20.61 -1.69
C HIS A 723 -37.44 -20.34 -0.39
N ILE A 724 -37.25 -21.16 0.64
CA ILE A 724 -37.86 -21.00 1.98
C ILE A 724 -37.03 -20.06 2.86
N PHE A 725 -35.74 -19.87 2.55
CA PHE A 725 -34.85 -18.99 3.30
C PHE A 725 -35.32 -17.53 3.14
N ASP A 726 -35.84 -16.95 4.22
CA ASP A 726 -36.23 -15.55 4.28
C ASP A 726 -36.01 -15.01 5.69
N GLU A 727 -35.09 -14.07 5.83
CA GLU A 727 -34.74 -13.43 7.11
C GLU A 727 -35.87 -12.53 7.64
N ARG A 728 -36.86 -12.21 6.80
CA ARG A 728 -38.09 -11.48 7.17
C ARG A 728 -39.17 -12.38 7.74
N ASN A 729 -38.97 -13.69 7.74
CA ASN A 729 -39.93 -14.62 8.31
C ASN A 729 -40.25 -14.24 9.76
N GLU A 730 -41.53 -14.28 10.12
CA GLU A 730 -42.00 -13.89 11.46
C GLU A 730 -41.37 -14.73 12.59
N ALA A 731 -41.02 -16.00 12.34
CA ALA A 731 -40.28 -16.80 13.30
C ALA A 731 -38.88 -16.23 13.56
N VAL A 732 -38.18 -15.80 12.50
CA VAL A 732 -36.86 -15.17 12.58
C VAL A 732 -36.95 -13.82 13.27
N LYS A 733 -37.90 -12.95 12.89
CA LYS A 733 -38.11 -11.65 13.55
C LYS A 733 -38.38 -11.78 15.05
N ARG A 734 -39.13 -12.80 15.47
CA ARG A 734 -39.31 -13.10 16.90
C ARG A 734 -38.00 -13.50 17.58
N MET A 735 -37.17 -14.32 16.92
CA MET A 735 -35.84 -14.67 17.45
C MET A 735 -34.95 -13.44 17.58
N LEU A 736 -34.91 -12.56 16.56
CA LEU A 736 -34.17 -11.29 16.61
C LEU A 736 -34.62 -10.44 17.80
N LYS A 737 -35.93 -10.22 17.95
CA LYS A 737 -36.47 -9.42 19.06
C LYS A 737 -36.12 -10.01 20.42
N MET A 738 -36.26 -11.32 20.60
CA MET A 738 -35.93 -11.99 21.86
C MET A 738 -34.45 -11.78 22.24
N ALA A 739 -33.53 -11.88 21.27
CA ALA A 739 -32.11 -11.64 21.50
C ALA A 739 -31.83 -10.18 21.88
N ILE A 740 -32.44 -9.22 21.16
CA ILE A 740 -32.30 -7.78 21.44
C ILE A 740 -32.82 -7.45 22.84
N ASP A 741 -34.05 -7.87 23.16
CA ASP A 741 -34.67 -7.61 24.46
C ASP A 741 -33.83 -8.21 25.61
N ALA A 742 -33.27 -9.41 25.42
CA ALA A 742 -32.39 -10.05 26.41
C ALA A 742 -31.09 -9.26 26.66
N CYS A 743 -30.41 -8.83 25.59
CA CYS A 743 -29.20 -8.00 25.71
C CYS A 743 -29.49 -6.65 26.37
N LYS A 744 -30.57 -5.98 25.96
CA LYS A 744 -30.96 -4.68 26.54
C LYS A 744 -31.31 -4.80 28.01
N LYS A 745 -32.04 -5.85 28.40
CA LYS A 745 -32.33 -6.13 29.82
C LYS A 745 -31.05 -6.40 30.62
N ALA A 746 -30.06 -7.05 30.02
CA ALA A 746 -28.76 -7.32 30.65
C ALA A 746 -27.79 -6.12 30.62
N GLY A 747 -28.12 -5.03 29.91
CA GLY A 747 -27.23 -3.90 29.69
C GLY A 747 -25.99 -4.25 28.87
N LYS A 748 -26.11 -5.22 27.95
CA LYS A 748 -25.00 -5.75 27.13
C LYS A 748 -25.16 -5.38 25.67
N TYR A 749 -24.02 -5.35 24.96
CA TYR A 749 -23.96 -5.02 23.55
C TYR A 749 -24.81 -5.99 22.70
N ILE A 750 -25.50 -5.45 21.70
CA ILE A 750 -26.21 -6.22 20.67
C ILE A 750 -26.04 -5.58 19.29
N GLY A 751 -25.26 -6.24 18.44
CA GLY A 751 -25.14 -5.94 17.01
C GLY A 751 -25.81 -6.99 16.13
N ILE A 752 -25.88 -6.72 14.83
CA ILE A 752 -26.21 -7.70 13.80
C ILE A 752 -25.18 -7.63 12.67
N CYS A 753 -24.81 -8.80 12.13
CA CYS A 753 -23.94 -8.91 10.96
C CYS A 753 -24.64 -9.75 9.88
N GLY A 754 -24.59 -9.27 8.64
CA GLY A 754 -25.29 -9.90 7.51
C GLY A 754 -25.71 -8.89 6.47
N GLN A 755 -26.22 -9.38 5.34
CA GLN A 755 -26.74 -8.53 4.27
C GLN A 755 -28.23 -8.21 4.45
N ALA A 756 -28.95 -8.95 5.29
CA ALA A 756 -30.38 -8.72 5.55
C ALA A 756 -30.77 -7.24 5.73
N PRO A 757 -30.05 -6.45 6.55
CA PRO A 757 -30.41 -5.05 6.77
C PRO A 757 -30.23 -4.17 5.51
N SER A 758 -29.20 -4.44 4.68
CA SER A 758 -29.03 -3.72 3.41
C SER A 758 -29.99 -4.17 2.32
N ASP A 759 -30.34 -5.46 2.30
CA ASP A 759 -31.16 -6.06 1.26
C ASP A 759 -32.66 -5.80 1.50
N TYR A 760 -33.06 -5.75 2.78
CA TYR A 760 -34.43 -5.57 3.23
C TYR A 760 -34.53 -4.36 4.19
N PRO A 761 -34.86 -3.16 3.67
CA PRO A 761 -35.02 -1.96 4.50
C PRO A 761 -35.99 -2.15 5.68
N GLU A 762 -37.03 -2.98 5.53
CA GLU A 762 -37.98 -3.33 6.59
C GLU A 762 -37.32 -4.08 7.77
N ILE A 763 -36.25 -4.83 7.54
CA ILE A 763 -35.45 -5.43 8.61
C ILE A 763 -34.65 -4.36 9.34
N THR A 764 -34.06 -3.41 8.61
CA THR A 764 -33.35 -2.28 9.22
C THR A 764 -34.27 -1.46 10.11
N GLU A 765 -35.45 -1.10 9.61
CA GLU A 765 -36.49 -0.42 10.38
C GLU A 765 -36.83 -1.18 11.66
N PHE A 766 -37.15 -2.47 11.54
CA PHE A 766 -37.45 -3.33 12.70
C PHE A 766 -36.31 -3.36 13.73
N LEU A 767 -35.05 -3.45 13.28
CA LEU A 767 -33.90 -3.50 14.18
C LEU A 767 -33.70 -2.18 14.94
N VAL A 768 -33.80 -1.05 14.22
CA VAL A 768 -33.66 0.30 14.80
C VAL A 768 -34.80 0.58 15.78
N GLU A 769 -36.05 0.24 15.43
CA GLU A 769 -37.23 0.37 16.31
C GLU A 769 -37.09 -0.44 17.60
N ASN A 770 -36.50 -1.64 17.53
CA ASN A 770 -36.24 -2.47 18.70
C ASN A 770 -34.94 -2.08 19.44
N GLY A 771 -34.24 -1.04 18.97
CA GLY A 771 -33.12 -0.43 19.65
C GLY A 771 -31.79 -1.16 19.48
N ILE A 772 -31.53 -1.84 18.37
CA ILE A 772 -30.21 -2.46 18.10
C ILE A 772 -29.06 -1.45 18.32
N ASP A 773 -27.91 -1.88 18.88
CA ASP A 773 -26.77 -0.97 19.11
C ASP A 773 -26.02 -0.65 17.80
N SER A 774 -25.90 -1.66 16.93
CA SER A 774 -25.19 -1.51 15.66
C SER A 774 -25.66 -2.46 14.57
N ILE A 775 -25.46 -2.05 13.32
CA ILE A 775 -25.72 -2.83 12.11
C ILE A 775 -24.43 -2.88 11.30
N SER A 776 -23.91 -4.09 11.04
CA SER A 776 -22.67 -4.31 10.29
C SER A 776 -22.95 -4.74 8.86
N LEU A 777 -22.54 -3.90 7.90
CA LEU A 777 -22.91 -3.98 6.49
C LEU A 777 -21.70 -4.20 5.59
N ASN A 778 -21.94 -4.67 4.36
CA ASN A 778 -20.89 -4.63 3.35
C ASN A 778 -20.51 -3.18 3.02
N PRO A 779 -19.23 -2.88 2.73
CA PRO A 779 -18.77 -1.51 2.58
C PRO A 779 -19.50 -0.70 1.50
N ASP A 780 -19.99 -1.36 0.45
CA ASP A 780 -20.73 -0.73 -0.64
C ASP A 780 -22.14 -0.26 -0.25
N SER A 781 -22.66 -0.77 0.87
CA SER A 781 -24.02 -0.50 1.33
C SER A 781 -24.07 0.51 2.48
N VAL A 782 -22.95 0.77 3.15
CA VAL A 782 -22.86 1.62 4.36
C VAL A 782 -23.42 3.02 4.12
N LEU A 783 -22.98 3.70 3.04
CA LEU A 783 -23.38 5.09 2.77
C LEU A 783 -24.87 5.20 2.44
N LYS A 784 -25.40 4.26 1.66
CA LYS A 784 -26.84 4.20 1.35
C LYS A 784 -27.65 3.97 2.61
N MET A 785 -27.24 2.99 3.42
CA MET A 785 -27.98 2.62 4.64
C MET A 785 -27.87 3.68 5.73
N ARG A 786 -26.81 4.50 5.75
CA ARG A 786 -26.72 5.66 6.63
C ARG A 786 -27.90 6.60 6.46
N GLN A 787 -28.25 6.93 5.21
CA GLN A 787 -29.41 7.78 4.92
C GLN A 787 -30.72 7.15 5.40
N VAL A 788 -30.90 5.85 5.11
CA VAL A 788 -32.09 5.09 5.52
C VAL A 788 -32.25 5.07 7.05
N VAL A 789 -31.17 4.78 7.79
CA VAL A 789 -31.21 4.73 9.26
C VAL A 789 -31.49 6.12 9.85
N VAL A 790 -30.86 7.17 9.33
CA VAL A 790 -31.13 8.55 9.78
C VAL A 790 -32.60 8.93 9.56
N GLU A 791 -33.20 8.56 8.42
CA GLU A 791 -34.61 8.80 8.16
C GLU A 791 -35.52 8.04 9.14
N ILE A 792 -35.25 6.76 9.39
CA ILE A 792 -35.99 5.95 10.37
C ILE A 792 -35.91 6.59 11.76
N GLU A 793 -34.72 6.97 12.20
CA GLU A 793 -34.50 7.58 13.52
C GLU A 793 -35.17 8.95 13.70
N LYS A 794 -35.44 9.68 12.62
CA LYS A 794 -36.21 10.94 12.67
C LYS A 794 -37.70 10.70 12.93
N HIS A 795 -38.18 9.49 12.67
CA HIS A 795 -39.58 9.09 12.85
C HIS A 795 -39.84 8.36 14.18
N LEU A 796 -38.79 8.07 14.97
CA LEU A 796 -38.83 7.47 16.30
C LEU A 796 -38.70 8.51 17.41
#